data_AF-A0A9E6NRZ9-F1
#
_entry.id   AF-A0A9E6NRZ9-F1
#
_cell.length_a   1.000
_cell.length_b   1.000
_cell.length_c   1.000
_cell.angle_alpha   90.00
_cell.angle_beta   90.00
_cell.angle_gamma   90.00
#
_symmetry.space_group_name_H-M   'P 1'
#
loop_
_entity.id
_entity.type
_entity.pdbx_description
1 polymer ?
#
loop_
_entity_poly.entity_id
_entity_poly.type
_entity_poly.pdbx_seq_one_letter_code
_entity_poly.pdbx_strand_id
1 'polypeptide(L)'
;MSTTHHSPDELAAAHAHTEAELPSQARRPKRLKSEVTVAIQTWATRIKSSRQSLLNVQLSQRGKLRPAYTYLLKELETSGNTFNTREDILDSIIQRMIEEKIVIPDHPSIANEWRRKLLCWYENLSETEKRNIPRFGNTISSKASLYQVDGMKNLKQARANFSIVEQTFQEILLDLTNLGVINADYKNGKEQATEARQKKQEAKPKDSVTKALSELRFVGLSKFGDLAENSGRPFNKLLHMFAAASMKSKSSSGQQNYSDGFRQMAMHLTEVGFKGGEDPREYVTAHYLTRFRKYLVDQMESGTLTSNYANGVLSAVRSMLKRTVKIRGFGLTSFIDVQGFDTGRQTDMYRPYPKFTRTAIQQACDMERQQTNELAKEYVSFHGGCDPLDVNGHIVKGMATLENARWIFESKLDCRPISRWSADAESKYEQGFARLLRIGGLGVAKTYASWGVIYQITSRTIAPYITRLAQVTGLNADSLKSLDVDDFVESHELTQRPYLRYWKERSGGGKVLHLDLMYADWTWLTRAQSMEVRKIFSEVVHLTRHIRELAECSVKERLFIYESQKQSEFRKVKSFENSTLINNVMNQFARDHNLKTEGGEDLNISASRLRPSLVADLVEQGVSIREIQVILGHGSHKTTINYLDKLEFNKTAREVNSKALTEIHKGTIIQDAKSATKHKPSTPGTSSSPVIIKTGLVSCRDALNPPDEITKLPSYKKGNKCSLLNKCLSCSNSIITVSNLPDLFAMQWDYISIMSTSNVAETPYGTVIRENLEVLNSILTPSEHGFTAEQLEEARRLAEHIVTNPMIEAVSL
;
A
#
# COMPACT_ATOMS: atom_id res chain seq x y z
N MET A 1 -6.69 -39.39 13.16
CA MET A 1 -6.89 -40.11 14.43
C MET A 1 -8.29 -39.81 14.91
N SER A 2 -9.08 -40.88 14.94
CA SER A 2 -10.52 -41.10 15.19
C SER A 2 -11.48 -39.90 15.29
N THR A 3 -12.10 -39.61 14.16
CA THR A 3 -13.40 -38.97 14.00
C THR A 3 -14.43 -40.04 13.64
N THR A 4 -15.47 -40.24 14.44
CA THR A 4 -16.64 -41.04 14.06
C THR A 4 -17.81 -40.12 13.73
N HIS A 5 -18.15 -40.12 12.44
CA HIS A 5 -19.40 -39.62 11.88
C HIS A 5 -20.56 -40.48 12.37
N HIS A 6 -21.70 -39.88 12.74
CA HIS A 6 -23.00 -40.54 12.76
C HIS A 6 -23.93 -39.89 11.74
N SER A 7 -24.65 -40.77 11.03
CA SER A 7 -25.48 -40.53 9.85
C SER A 7 -26.89 -40.04 10.23
N PRO A 8 -27.62 -39.33 9.34
CA PRO A 8 -28.94 -38.75 9.64
C PRO A 8 -30.13 -39.72 9.71
N ASP A 9 -29.90 -41.02 9.95
CA ASP A 9 -30.94 -42.06 9.90
C ASP A 9 -31.33 -42.66 11.27
N GLU A 10 -30.77 -42.19 12.38
CA GLU A 10 -31.10 -42.69 13.74
C GLU A 10 -32.10 -41.84 14.53
N LEU A 11 -32.83 -40.91 13.88
CA LEU A 11 -33.92 -40.14 14.50
C LEU A 11 -35.32 -40.52 13.98
N ALA A 12 -35.44 -41.56 13.16
CA ALA A 12 -36.70 -41.97 12.53
C ALA A 12 -37.38 -43.22 13.15
N ALA A 13 -36.94 -43.68 14.33
CA ALA A 13 -37.51 -44.86 15.00
C ALA A 13 -37.83 -44.60 16.48
N ALA A 14 -38.70 -43.62 16.78
CA ALA A 14 -39.34 -43.48 18.10
C ALA A 14 -40.70 -42.74 18.05
N HIS A 15 -41.43 -42.82 16.94
CA HIS A 15 -42.79 -42.26 16.82
C HIS A 15 -43.76 -43.30 16.24
N ALA A 16 -44.00 -44.36 16.99
CA ALA A 16 -45.19 -45.19 16.87
C ALA A 16 -45.60 -45.65 18.26
N HIS A 17 -46.88 -45.47 18.59
CA HIS A 17 -47.55 -45.75 19.87
C HIS A 17 -47.33 -44.74 21.00
N THR A 18 -48.19 -43.72 21.06
CA THR A 18 -49.25 -43.63 22.09
C THR A 18 -50.37 -42.72 21.55
N GLU A 19 -51.48 -43.30 21.08
CA GLU A 19 -52.77 -42.58 21.08
C GLU A 19 -53.15 -42.40 22.55
N ALA A 20 -52.76 -41.26 23.13
CA ALA A 20 -53.31 -40.79 24.39
C ALA A 20 -54.53 -39.93 24.06
N GLU A 21 -55.69 -40.41 24.51
CA GLU A 21 -56.98 -39.75 24.44
C GLU A 21 -56.88 -38.25 24.74
N LEU A 22 -57.55 -37.45 23.90
CA LEU A 22 -57.93 -36.07 24.23
C LEU A 22 -58.53 -36.05 25.64
N PRO A 23 -58.04 -35.21 26.58
CA PRO A 23 -58.75 -35.02 27.82
C PRO A 23 -60.09 -34.39 27.47
N SER A 24 -61.15 -35.15 27.72
CA SER A 24 -62.52 -34.67 27.76
C SER A 24 -62.55 -33.32 28.49
N GLN A 25 -63.25 -32.34 27.91
CA GLN A 25 -63.56 -31.08 28.59
C GLN A 25 -64.40 -31.38 29.83
N ALA A 26 -63.75 -31.75 30.93
CA ALA A 26 -64.34 -31.76 32.24
C ALA A 26 -64.79 -30.32 32.52
N ARG A 27 -66.11 -30.09 32.55
CA ARG A 27 -66.71 -28.84 33.02
C ARG A 27 -66.12 -28.57 34.41
N ARG A 28 -65.20 -27.59 34.48
CA ARG A 28 -64.64 -27.09 35.75
C ARG A 28 -65.80 -26.76 36.69
N PRO A 29 -65.75 -27.16 37.97
CA PRO A 29 -66.79 -26.81 38.93
C PRO A 29 -66.94 -25.29 38.96
N LYS A 30 -68.17 -24.79 38.82
CA LYS A 30 -68.48 -23.36 38.96
C LYS A 30 -68.11 -22.94 40.39
N ARG A 31 -66.91 -22.37 40.59
CA ARG A 31 -66.55 -21.65 41.81
C ARG A 31 -67.65 -20.64 42.12
N LEU A 32 -68.07 -20.54 43.39
CA LEU A 32 -69.06 -19.53 43.76
C LEU A 32 -68.50 -18.13 43.47
N LYS A 33 -69.37 -17.18 43.05
CA LYS A 33 -68.95 -15.79 42.75
C LYS A 33 -68.19 -15.15 43.93
N SER A 34 -68.51 -15.52 45.17
CA SER A 34 -67.84 -15.07 46.39
C SER A 34 -66.39 -15.56 46.48
N GLU A 35 -66.11 -16.83 46.19
CA GLU A 35 -64.76 -17.42 46.24
C GLU A 35 -63.83 -16.78 45.20
N VAL A 36 -64.35 -16.46 44.02
CA VAL A 36 -63.58 -15.79 42.97
C VAL A 36 -63.29 -14.33 43.34
N THR A 37 -64.23 -13.63 44.00
CA THR A 37 -63.97 -12.28 44.53
C THR A 37 -62.90 -12.32 45.61
N VAL A 38 -62.97 -13.27 46.54
CA VAL A 38 -61.96 -13.43 47.61
C VAL A 38 -60.58 -13.72 47.00
N ALA A 39 -60.48 -14.61 46.02
CA ALA A 39 -59.21 -14.91 45.35
C ALA A 39 -58.61 -13.68 44.65
N ILE A 40 -59.43 -12.89 43.94
CA ILE A 40 -58.99 -11.64 43.30
C ILE A 40 -58.57 -10.61 44.36
N GLN A 41 -59.29 -10.51 45.48
CA GLN A 41 -58.96 -9.59 46.57
C GLN A 41 -57.65 -9.99 47.27
N THR A 42 -57.46 -11.28 47.57
CA THR A 42 -56.22 -11.80 48.15
C THR A 42 -55.03 -11.55 47.22
N TRP A 43 -55.21 -11.78 45.92
CA TRP A 43 -54.20 -11.45 44.92
C TRP A 43 -53.91 -9.95 44.87
N ALA A 44 -54.94 -9.10 44.84
CA ALA A 44 -54.77 -7.65 44.82
C ALA A 44 -54.03 -7.16 46.08
N THR A 45 -54.34 -7.70 47.25
CA THR A 45 -53.63 -7.39 48.51
C THR A 45 -52.16 -7.83 48.44
N ARG A 46 -51.88 -9.03 47.93
CA ARG A 46 -50.50 -9.53 47.72
C ARG A 46 -49.72 -8.67 46.74
N ILE A 47 -50.34 -8.21 45.66
CA ILE A 47 -49.67 -7.37 44.68
C ILE A 47 -49.43 -5.97 45.23
N LYS A 48 -50.37 -5.40 45.99
CA LYS A 48 -50.24 -4.09 46.62
C LYS A 48 -49.22 -4.05 47.76
N SER A 49 -48.72 -5.20 48.24
CA SER A 49 -47.82 -5.27 49.39
C SER A 49 -46.40 -4.78 49.09
N SER A 50 -45.99 -4.69 47.83
CA SER A 50 -44.68 -4.15 47.47
C SER A 50 -44.68 -3.49 46.09
N ARG A 51 -43.81 -2.49 45.95
CA ARG A 51 -43.53 -1.83 44.67
C ARG A 51 -43.12 -2.85 43.59
N GLN A 52 -42.29 -3.81 43.96
CA GLN A 52 -41.80 -4.82 43.04
C GLN A 52 -42.91 -5.71 42.48
N SER A 53 -43.87 -6.09 43.34
CA SER A 53 -45.04 -6.84 42.92
C SER A 53 -45.93 -6.03 41.97
N LEU A 54 -46.09 -4.72 42.21
CA LEU A 54 -46.82 -3.80 41.33
C LEU A 54 -46.14 -3.65 39.97
N LEU A 55 -44.81 -3.57 39.93
CA LEU A 55 -44.05 -3.50 38.69
C LEU A 55 -44.23 -4.74 37.81
N ASN A 56 -44.58 -5.90 38.35
CA ASN A 56 -44.82 -7.11 37.57
C ASN A 56 -46.22 -7.17 36.94
N VAL A 57 -47.14 -6.29 37.32
CA VAL A 57 -48.51 -6.25 36.78
C VAL A 57 -48.52 -5.60 35.41
N GLN A 58 -48.81 -6.37 34.36
CA GLN A 58 -48.89 -5.83 33.00
C GLN A 58 -50.12 -4.95 32.82
N LEU A 59 -49.97 -3.80 32.18
CA LEU A 59 -51.05 -2.88 31.88
C LEU A 59 -51.62 -3.12 30.48
N SER A 60 -52.89 -2.77 30.30
CA SER A 60 -53.52 -2.85 28.98
C SER A 60 -52.88 -1.87 27.99
N GLN A 61 -52.74 -2.26 26.72
CA GLN A 61 -52.12 -1.39 25.71
C GLN A 61 -53.11 -0.48 24.99
N ARG A 62 -54.42 -0.70 25.19
CA ARG A 62 -55.50 0.06 24.50
C ARG A 62 -56.64 0.34 25.48
N GLY A 63 -57.19 1.55 25.40
CA GLY A 63 -58.35 1.97 26.20
C GLY A 63 -57.98 2.46 27.60
N LYS A 64 -58.94 2.36 28.54
CA LYS A 64 -58.79 2.78 29.94
C LYS A 64 -57.58 2.10 30.58
N LEU A 65 -56.82 2.86 31.37
CA LEU A 65 -55.71 2.35 32.15
C LEU A 65 -56.20 1.32 33.18
N ARG A 66 -55.73 0.08 33.03
CA ARG A 66 -56.08 -1.06 33.90
C ARG A 66 -55.09 -2.20 33.70
N PRO A 67 -55.02 -3.17 34.64
CA PRO A 67 -54.27 -4.39 34.41
C PRO A 67 -54.77 -5.13 33.16
N ALA A 68 -53.87 -5.69 32.37
CA ALA A 68 -54.19 -6.37 31.13
C ALA A 68 -54.99 -7.66 31.41
N TYR A 69 -56.15 -7.84 30.77
CA TYR A 69 -56.94 -9.05 30.95
C TYR A 69 -56.19 -10.32 30.55
N THR A 70 -55.37 -10.27 29.50
CA THR A 70 -54.52 -11.41 29.10
C THR A 70 -53.56 -11.84 30.20
N TYR A 71 -53.05 -10.89 30.99
CA TYR A 71 -52.21 -11.15 32.15
C TYR A 71 -53.04 -11.73 33.31
N LEU A 72 -54.18 -11.10 33.62
CA LEU A 72 -55.06 -11.56 34.71
C LEU A 72 -55.64 -12.96 34.47
N LEU A 73 -55.99 -13.31 33.23
CA LEU A 73 -56.47 -14.64 32.85
C LEU A 73 -55.42 -15.72 33.14
N LYS A 74 -54.14 -15.42 32.89
CA LYS A 74 -53.02 -16.32 33.14
C LYS A 74 -52.72 -16.46 34.63
N GLU A 75 -52.76 -15.36 35.37
CA GLU A 75 -52.39 -15.31 36.79
C GLU A 75 -53.49 -15.87 37.72
N LEU A 76 -54.75 -15.72 37.36
CA LEU A 76 -55.90 -16.04 38.22
C LEU A 76 -56.79 -17.19 37.68
N GLU A 77 -56.42 -17.75 36.52
CA GLU A 77 -57.07 -18.90 35.87
C GLU A 77 -58.62 -18.80 35.78
N THR A 78 -59.16 -17.59 35.60
CA THR A 78 -60.61 -17.32 35.57
C THR A 78 -61.04 -16.76 34.20
N SER A 79 -62.33 -16.50 33.98
CA SER A 79 -62.87 -15.97 32.72
C SER A 79 -62.90 -14.44 32.67
N GLY A 80 -62.73 -13.84 31.48
CA GLY A 80 -62.62 -12.39 31.29
C GLY A 80 -63.81 -11.57 31.82
N ASN A 81 -65.04 -12.08 31.67
CA ASN A 81 -66.26 -11.40 32.14
C ASN A 81 -66.31 -11.22 33.66
N THR A 82 -65.55 -12.02 34.41
CA THR A 82 -65.46 -11.98 35.89
C THR A 82 -64.78 -10.71 36.39
N PHE A 83 -63.89 -10.11 35.59
CA PHE A 83 -63.14 -8.91 35.98
C PHE A 83 -63.94 -7.62 35.76
N ASN A 84 -64.85 -7.60 34.79
CA ASN A 84 -65.70 -6.44 34.51
C ASN A 84 -66.64 -6.10 35.68
N THR A 85 -67.04 -7.11 36.47
CA THR A 85 -67.92 -6.91 37.63
C THR A 85 -67.16 -6.58 38.93
N ARG A 86 -65.84 -6.36 38.86
CA ARG A 86 -64.93 -6.16 40.01
C ARG A 86 -63.87 -5.08 39.70
N GLU A 87 -64.30 -4.06 38.96
CA GLU A 87 -63.45 -2.99 38.47
C GLU A 87 -62.86 -2.16 39.64
N ASP A 88 -63.59 -2.04 40.74
CA ASP A 88 -63.17 -1.42 42.00
C ASP A 88 -61.86 -2.02 42.56
N ILE A 89 -61.72 -3.35 42.55
CA ILE A 89 -60.53 -4.02 43.05
C ILE A 89 -59.33 -3.72 42.13
N LEU A 90 -59.54 -3.74 40.81
CA LEU A 90 -58.50 -3.48 39.82
C LEU A 90 -58.08 -2.01 39.78
N ASP A 91 -59.04 -1.10 39.91
CA ASP A 91 -58.80 0.35 40.01
C ASP A 91 -58.03 0.66 41.31
N SER A 92 -58.24 -0.08 42.40
CA SER A 92 -57.42 0.05 43.61
C SER A 92 -55.94 -0.29 43.39
N ILE A 93 -55.62 -1.20 42.47
CA ILE A 93 -54.24 -1.55 42.10
C ILE A 93 -53.63 -0.41 41.28
N ILE A 94 -54.39 0.14 40.33
CA ILE A 94 -53.94 1.30 39.54
C ILE A 94 -53.70 2.51 40.44
N GLN A 95 -54.59 2.77 41.40
CA GLN A 95 -54.41 3.83 42.39
C GLN A 95 -53.12 3.65 43.18
N ARG A 96 -52.82 2.42 43.60
CA ARG A 96 -51.55 2.12 44.26
C ARG A 96 -50.34 2.30 43.33
N MET A 97 -50.44 1.95 42.05
CA MET A 97 -49.38 2.20 41.06
C MET A 97 -49.16 3.69 40.81
N ILE A 98 -50.20 4.53 40.96
CA ILE A 98 -50.10 6.00 40.88
C ILE A 98 -49.39 6.56 42.12
N GLU A 99 -49.77 6.11 43.31
CA GLU A 99 -49.10 6.50 44.57
C GLU A 99 -47.59 6.17 44.54
N GLU A 100 -47.25 5.00 44.00
CA GLU A 100 -45.87 4.57 43.80
C GLU A 100 -45.22 5.24 42.57
N LYS A 101 -45.87 6.13 41.82
CA LYS A 101 -45.31 6.77 40.62
C LYS A 101 -44.85 5.80 39.52
N ILE A 102 -45.39 4.58 39.51
CA ILE A 102 -45.19 3.61 38.43
C ILE A 102 -46.03 4.02 37.22
N VAL A 103 -47.23 4.53 37.50
CA VAL A 103 -48.20 5.03 36.53
C VAL A 103 -48.36 6.54 36.70
N ILE A 104 -48.46 7.25 35.59
CA ILE A 104 -48.85 8.66 35.55
C ILE A 104 -50.19 8.81 34.80
N PRO A 105 -51.26 9.28 35.46
CA PRO A 105 -52.62 9.28 34.92
C PRO A 105 -52.81 10.01 33.59
N ASP A 106 -52.07 11.12 33.37
CA ASP A 106 -52.23 11.98 32.19
C ASP A 106 -51.62 11.39 30.90
N HIS A 107 -51.08 10.17 30.97
CA HIS A 107 -50.47 9.48 29.84
C HIS A 107 -51.28 8.26 29.40
N PRO A 108 -51.29 7.93 28.09
CA PRO A 108 -52.04 6.80 27.58
C PRO A 108 -51.53 5.47 28.17
N SER A 109 -52.42 4.48 28.30
CA SER A 109 -52.12 3.19 28.93
C SER A 109 -50.90 2.49 28.32
N ILE A 110 -50.70 2.61 27.00
CA ILE A 110 -49.51 2.07 26.32
C ILE A 110 -48.21 2.76 26.74
N ALA A 111 -48.22 4.08 26.98
CA ALA A 111 -47.04 4.80 27.44
C ALA A 111 -46.67 4.41 28.88
N ASN A 112 -47.68 4.24 29.73
CA ASN A 112 -47.50 3.75 31.10
C ASN A 112 -46.99 2.30 31.14
N GLU A 113 -47.41 1.43 30.22
CA GLU A 113 -46.86 0.08 30.09
C GLU A 113 -45.38 0.10 29.69
N TRP A 114 -44.97 1.00 28.78
CA TRP A 114 -43.55 1.18 28.42
C TRP A 114 -42.71 1.69 29.60
N ARG A 115 -43.22 2.68 30.36
CA ARG A 115 -42.58 3.17 31.59
C ARG A 115 -42.43 2.04 32.62
N ARG A 116 -43.52 1.32 32.92
CA ARG A 116 -43.50 0.18 33.85
C ARG A 116 -42.46 -0.85 33.45
N LYS A 117 -42.36 -1.22 32.17
CA LYS A 117 -41.35 -2.17 31.67
C LYS A 117 -39.92 -1.67 31.92
N LEU A 118 -39.64 -0.40 31.65
CA LEU A 118 -38.32 0.20 31.90
C LEU A 118 -37.95 0.18 33.38
N LEU A 119 -38.88 0.60 34.24
CA LEU A 119 -38.69 0.58 35.70
C LEU A 119 -38.52 -0.84 36.21
N CYS A 120 -39.37 -1.78 35.77
CA CYS A 120 -39.29 -3.19 36.14
C CYS A 120 -37.96 -3.80 35.73
N TRP A 121 -37.44 -3.49 34.54
CA TRP A 121 -36.11 -3.95 34.13
C TRP A 121 -35.01 -3.35 35.02
N TYR A 122 -34.99 -2.04 35.22
CA TYR A 122 -33.90 -1.35 35.90
C TYR A 122 -33.88 -1.61 37.42
N GLU A 123 -35.05 -1.57 38.07
CA GLU A 123 -35.19 -1.76 39.51
C GLU A 123 -34.94 -3.22 39.95
N ASN A 124 -35.05 -4.19 39.02
CA ASN A 124 -34.68 -5.59 39.29
C ASN A 124 -33.17 -5.86 39.24
N LEU A 125 -32.36 -4.93 38.77
CA LEU A 125 -30.90 -5.11 38.70
C LEU A 125 -30.28 -4.80 40.07
N SER A 126 -29.41 -5.69 40.52
CA SER A 126 -28.51 -5.40 41.63
C SER A 126 -27.51 -4.28 41.28
N GLU A 127 -26.93 -3.63 42.28
CA GLU A 127 -25.93 -2.57 42.07
C GLU A 127 -24.71 -3.04 41.24
N THR A 128 -24.31 -4.30 41.38
CA THR A 128 -23.24 -4.90 40.57
C THR A 128 -23.65 -5.09 39.12
N GLU A 129 -24.90 -5.49 38.85
CA GLU A 129 -25.42 -5.62 37.49
C GLU A 129 -25.62 -4.26 36.82
N LYS A 130 -26.10 -3.25 37.55
CA LYS A 130 -26.20 -1.87 37.05
C LYS A 130 -24.86 -1.32 36.57
N ARG A 131 -23.79 -1.59 37.33
CA ARG A 131 -22.41 -1.20 36.97
C ARG A 131 -21.90 -1.87 35.70
N ASN A 132 -22.42 -3.05 35.38
CA ASN A 132 -22.00 -3.85 34.23
C ASN A 132 -22.92 -3.70 33.00
N ILE A 133 -23.87 -2.76 33.01
CA ILE A 133 -24.76 -2.54 31.86
C ILE A 133 -23.91 -2.16 30.62
N PRO A 134 -24.03 -2.91 29.51
CA PRO A 134 -23.37 -2.59 28.24
C PRO A 134 -23.66 -1.17 27.74
N ARG A 135 -22.59 -0.43 27.41
CA ARG A 135 -22.66 0.96 26.96
C ARG A 135 -22.34 1.08 25.47
N PHE A 136 -23.02 1.98 24.78
CA PHE A 136 -22.65 2.41 23.43
C PHE A 136 -22.82 3.92 23.32
N GLY A 137 -21.73 4.64 23.05
CA GLY A 137 -21.78 6.10 22.93
C GLY A 137 -22.23 6.82 24.22
N ASN A 138 -21.80 6.33 25.38
CA ASN A 138 -22.16 6.86 26.72
C ASN A 138 -23.67 6.84 27.04
N THR A 139 -24.41 5.92 26.44
CA THR A 139 -25.78 5.58 26.81
C THR A 139 -25.94 4.05 26.89
N ILE A 140 -27.08 3.58 27.40
CA ILE A 140 -27.41 2.15 27.50
C ILE A 140 -27.53 1.55 26.10
N SER A 141 -26.83 0.44 25.86
CA SER A 141 -26.94 -0.31 24.60
C SER A 141 -28.26 -1.07 24.55
N SER A 142 -29.26 -0.53 23.85
CA SER A 142 -30.57 -1.19 23.72
C SER A 142 -30.47 -2.59 23.09
N LYS A 143 -29.54 -2.82 22.17
CA LYS A 143 -29.35 -4.12 21.51
C LYS A 143 -28.75 -5.18 22.44
N ALA A 144 -27.80 -4.79 23.28
CA ALA A 144 -27.09 -5.73 24.15
C ALA A 144 -27.87 -6.04 25.44
N SER A 145 -28.71 -5.12 25.91
CA SER A 145 -29.43 -5.26 27.18
C SER A 145 -30.96 -5.34 26.99
N LEU A 146 -31.55 -4.30 26.41
CA LEU A 146 -33.01 -4.11 26.44
C LEU A 146 -33.76 -4.99 25.42
N TYR A 147 -33.12 -5.41 24.34
CA TYR A 147 -33.76 -6.28 23.32
C TYR A 147 -34.00 -7.71 23.79
N GLN A 148 -33.33 -8.11 24.87
CA GLN A 148 -33.56 -9.40 25.53
C GLN A 148 -34.80 -9.37 26.43
N VAL A 149 -35.29 -8.17 26.79
CA VAL A 149 -36.51 -7.99 27.59
C VAL A 149 -37.74 -8.08 26.68
N ASP A 150 -38.72 -8.88 27.09
CA ASP A 150 -39.89 -9.15 26.25
C ASP A 150 -40.72 -7.89 25.96
N GLY A 151 -40.99 -7.69 24.66
CA GLY A 151 -41.67 -6.52 24.13
C GLY A 151 -40.90 -5.19 24.21
N MET A 152 -39.58 -5.18 24.45
CA MET A 152 -38.76 -3.94 24.46
C MET A 152 -38.03 -3.62 23.15
N LYS A 153 -38.14 -4.46 22.11
CA LYS A 153 -37.44 -4.27 20.81
C LYS A 153 -37.74 -2.91 20.15
N ASN A 154 -38.95 -2.38 20.34
CA ASN A 154 -39.40 -1.11 19.75
C ASN A 154 -39.23 0.11 20.67
N LEU A 155 -38.41 0.01 21.73
CA LEU A 155 -38.23 1.10 22.70
C LEU A 155 -37.81 2.43 22.06
N LYS A 156 -37.00 2.40 21.00
CA LYS A 156 -36.58 3.61 20.28
C LYS A 156 -37.78 4.40 19.74
N GLN A 157 -38.77 3.71 19.19
CA GLN A 157 -40.00 4.34 18.68
C GLN A 157 -40.88 4.82 19.84
N ALA A 158 -40.98 4.03 20.92
CA ALA A 158 -41.75 4.42 22.11
C ALA A 158 -41.20 5.71 22.77
N ARG A 159 -39.87 5.84 22.89
CA ARG A 159 -39.20 7.04 23.39
C ARG A 159 -39.47 8.28 22.54
N ALA A 160 -39.50 8.14 21.22
CA ALA A 160 -39.81 9.23 20.30
C ALA A 160 -41.29 9.66 20.36
N ASN A 161 -42.19 8.70 20.57
CA ASN A 161 -43.64 8.94 20.50
C ASN A 161 -44.26 9.32 21.86
N PHE A 162 -43.63 8.97 22.98
CA PHE A 162 -44.16 9.18 24.32
C PHE A 162 -43.14 9.86 25.23
N SER A 163 -43.40 11.12 25.60
CA SER A 163 -42.50 11.94 26.43
C SER A 163 -42.14 11.29 27.77
N ILE A 164 -43.12 10.67 28.43
CA ILE A 164 -42.92 9.99 29.71
C ILE A 164 -41.91 8.84 29.63
N VAL A 165 -41.83 8.14 28.49
CA VAL A 165 -40.89 7.03 28.29
C VAL A 165 -39.47 7.56 28.14
N GLU A 166 -39.30 8.70 27.45
CA GLU A 166 -38.02 9.39 27.37
C GLU A 166 -37.60 9.93 28.75
N GLN A 167 -38.51 10.53 29.50
CA GLN A 167 -38.23 11.02 30.86
C GLN A 167 -37.74 9.89 31.78
N THR A 168 -38.44 8.75 31.83
CA THR A 168 -37.98 7.57 32.60
C THR A 168 -36.61 7.10 32.16
N PHE A 169 -36.34 7.10 30.85
CA PHE A 169 -35.05 6.69 30.33
C PHE A 169 -33.93 7.64 30.78
N GLN A 170 -34.19 8.95 30.80
CA GLN A 170 -33.25 9.95 31.32
C GLN A 170 -33.06 9.87 32.84
N GLU A 171 -34.12 9.59 33.61
CA GLU A 171 -34.03 9.30 35.05
C GLU A 171 -33.04 8.14 35.32
N ILE A 172 -33.12 7.08 34.53
CA ILE A 172 -32.21 5.93 34.61
C ILE A 172 -30.77 6.32 34.21
N LEU A 173 -30.59 7.10 33.15
CA LEU A 173 -29.25 7.55 32.74
C LEU A 173 -28.60 8.45 33.79
N LEU A 174 -29.39 9.29 34.47
CA LEU A 174 -28.91 10.14 35.56
C LEU A 174 -28.43 9.29 36.74
N ASP A 175 -29.19 8.26 37.13
CA ASP A 175 -28.79 7.33 38.17
C ASP A 175 -27.50 6.57 37.79
N LEU A 176 -27.39 6.10 36.55
CA LEU A 176 -26.16 5.48 36.04
C LEU A 176 -24.97 6.44 35.96
N THR A 177 -25.22 7.73 35.77
CA THR A 177 -24.18 8.77 35.84
C THR A 177 -23.69 8.93 37.27
N ASN A 178 -24.60 8.98 38.25
CA ASN A 178 -24.26 9.03 39.68
C ASN A 178 -23.50 7.78 40.14
N LEU A 179 -23.80 6.62 39.58
CA LEU A 179 -23.08 5.36 39.84
C LEU A 179 -21.68 5.30 39.19
N GLY A 180 -21.30 6.29 38.38
CA GLY A 180 -20.04 6.33 37.65
C GLY A 180 -19.98 5.42 36.41
N VAL A 181 -21.13 4.89 35.99
CA VAL A 181 -21.27 4.02 34.81
C VAL A 181 -21.30 4.85 33.54
N ILE A 182 -21.89 6.04 33.58
CA ILE A 182 -21.95 6.98 32.46
C ILE A 182 -21.11 8.20 32.82
N ASN A 183 -20.27 8.65 31.89
CA ASN A 183 -19.41 9.81 32.13
C ASN A 183 -20.19 11.10 31.83
N ALA A 184 -20.35 11.97 32.83
CA ALA A 184 -21.03 13.26 32.68
C ALA A 184 -20.33 14.20 31.67
N ASP A 185 -19.00 14.08 31.52
CA ASP A 185 -18.18 14.90 30.63
C ASP A 185 -17.99 14.29 29.23
N TYR A 186 -18.74 13.24 28.91
CA TYR A 186 -18.63 12.59 27.60
C TYR A 186 -19.22 13.47 26.51
N LYS A 187 -18.36 13.88 25.57
CA LYS A 187 -18.75 14.59 24.36
C LYS A 187 -18.93 13.61 23.22
N ASN A 188 -20.09 13.64 22.57
CA ASN A 188 -20.32 12.80 21.40
C ASN A 188 -19.54 13.30 20.17
N GLY A 189 -19.37 12.45 19.15
CA GLY A 189 -18.55 12.79 17.97
C GLY A 189 -19.06 14.00 17.18
N LYS A 190 -20.33 14.39 17.32
CA LYS A 190 -20.87 15.62 16.73
C LYS A 190 -20.40 16.83 17.53
N GLU A 191 -20.55 16.82 18.85
CA GLU A 191 -20.07 17.89 19.75
C GLU A 191 -18.56 18.09 19.65
N GLN A 192 -17.77 17.01 19.57
CA GLN A 192 -16.34 17.11 19.33
C GLN A 192 -16.02 17.72 17.96
N ALA A 193 -16.81 17.42 16.92
CA ALA A 193 -16.65 18.02 15.60
C ALA A 193 -17.07 19.50 15.57
N THR A 194 -18.11 19.87 16.33
CA THR A 194 -18.57 21.26 16.48
C THR A 194 -17.57 22.09 17.27
N GLU A 195 -17.05 21.56 18.38
CA GLU A 195 -15.95 22.20 19.13
C GLU A 195 -14.67 22.26 18.30
N ALA A 196 -14.34 21.22 17.52
CA ALA A 196 -13.18 21.27 16.63
C ALA A 196 -13.36 22.31 15.51
N ARG A 197 -14.60 22.53 15.05
CA ARG A 197 -14.95 23.61 14.09
C ARG A 197 -14.89 24.99 14.75
N GLN A 198 -15.42 25.14 15.96
CA GLN A 198 -15.36 26.38 16.73
C GLN A 198 -13.91 26.72 17.12
N LYS A 199 -13.14 25.75 17.64
CA LYS A 199 -11.69 25.89 17.86
C LYS A 199 -10.92 26.19 16.57
N LYS A 200 -11.33 25.68 15.41
CA LYS A 200 -10.76 26.05 14.11
C LYS A 200 -11.14 27.47 13.66
N GLN A 201 -12.29 27.98 14.08
CA GLN A 201 -12.76 29.33 13.76
C GLN A 201 -12.18 30.37 14.74
N GLU A 202 -11.98 30.01 16.00
CA GLU A 202 -11.42 30.86 17.06
C GLU A 202 -9.89 30.85 17.08
N ALA A 203 -9.25 29.75 16.64
CA ALA A 203 -7.81 29.75 16.42
C ALA A 203 -7.47 30.65 15.24
N LYS A 204 -6.89 31.81 15.50
CA LYS A 204 -6.14 32.55 14.47
C LYS A 204 -5.20 31.56 13.79
N PRO A 205 -5.24 31.41 12.45
CA PRO A 205 -4.39 30.46 11.77
C PRO A 205 -2.94 30.76 12.15
N LYS A 206 -2.26 29.83 12.82
CA LYS A 206 -0.82 29.89 12.97
C LYS A 206 -0.26 29.98 11.55
N ASP A 207 0.25 31.15 11.17
CA ASP A 207 0.89 31.30 9.87
C ASP A 207 1.93 30.19 9.72
N SER A 208 1.72 29.33 8.73
CA SER A 208 2.67 28.28 8.42
C SER A 208 4.01 28.93 8.10
N VAL A 209 5.10 28.50 8.76
CA VAL A 209 6.48 28.95 8.46
C VAL A 209 6.75 28.85 6.96
N THR A 210 6.24 27.80 6.31
CA THR A 210 6.38 27.56 4.87
C THR A 210 5.65 28.62 4.03
N LYS A 211 4.48 29.08 4.48
CA LYS A 211 3.72 30.15 3.82
C LYS A 211 4.46 31.49 3.93
N ALA A 212 4.86 31.86 5.15
CA ALA A 212 5.62 33.09 5.39
C ALA A 212 6.96 33.11 4.65
N LEU A 213 7.66 31.96 4.57
CA LEU A 213 8.87 31.83 3.76
C LEU A 213 8.57 32.08 2.27
N SER A 214 7.48 31.52 1.75
CA SER A 214 7.08 31.69 0.35
C SER A 214 6.73 33.13 0.01
N GLU A 215 6.07 33.86 0.91
CA GLU A 215 5.77 35.28 0.76
C GLU A 215 7.04 36.13 0.77
N LEU A 216 7.96 35.86 1.71
CA LEU A 216 9.23 36.57 1.82
C LEU A 216 10.18 36.33 0.64
N ARG A 217 9.99 35.28 -0.17
CA ARG A 217 10.78 35.06 -1.39
C ARG A 217 10.53 36.13 -2.46
N PHE A 218 9.38 36.77 -2.44
CA PHE A 218 9.05 37.86 -3.37
C PHE A 218 9.64 39.20 -2.92
N VAL A 219 10.15 39.28 -1.69
CA VAL A 219 10.85 40.45 -1.17
C VAL A 219 12.34 40.33 -1.50
N GLY A 220 12.88 41.30 -2.23
CA GLY A 220 14.29 41.31 -2.61
C GLY A 220 15.19 41.61 -1.40
N LEU A 221 16.22 40.79 -1.17
CA LEU A 221 17.19 41.00 -0.07
C LEU A 221 18.59 41.28 -0.62
N SER A 222 18.91 42.54 -0.88
CA SER A 222 20.20 42.97 -1.47
C SER A 222 21.11 43.69 -0.49
N LYS A 223 20.53 44.47 0.42
CA LYS A 223 21.19 45.22 1.49
C LYS A 223 20.53 44.93 2.84
N PHE A 224 21.23 45.21 3.93
CA PHE A 224 20.76 44.92 5.29
C PHE A 224 19.40 45.58 5.61
N GLY A 225 19.18 46.81 5.12
CA GLY A 225 17.90 47.52 5.27
C GLY A 225 16.71 46.90 4.54
N ASP A 226 16.92 45.90 3.67
CA ASP A 226 15.83 45.18 2.99
C ASP A 226 15.23 44.06 3.87
N LEU A 227 15.81 43.80 5.05
CA LEU A 227 15.30 42.77 5.96
C LEU A 227 13.87 43.12 6.41
N ALA A 228 12.98 42.13 6.40
CA ALA A 228 11.58 42.36 6.69
C ALA A 228 11.40 42.67 8.19
N GLU A 229 10.71 43.77 8.47
CA GLU A 229 10.32 44.18 9.82
C GLU A 229 9.40 43.14 10.49
N ASN A 230 9.29 43.21 11.81
CA ASN A 230 8.68 42.16 12.60
C ASN A 230 7.16 42.05 12.37
N SER A 231 6.71 40.95 11.77
CA SER A 231 5.27 40.65 11.55
C SER A 231 4.58 40.04 12.79
N GLY A 232 5.16 40.20 13.99
CA GLY A 232 4.74 39.53 15.23
C GLY A 232 5.30 38.11 15.39
N ARG A 233 6.27 37.70 14.56
CA ARG A 233 6.91 36.37 14.59
C ARG A 233 8.36 36.50 15.09
N PRO A 234 8.77 35.71 16.11
CA PRO A 234 10.17 35.61 16.50
C PRO A 234 11.07 35.24 15.32
N PHE A 235 12.21 35.94 15.21
CA PHE A 235 13.23 35.72 14.18
C PHE A 235 12.74 35.98 12.73
N ASN A 236 11.81 36.91 12.51
CA ASN A 236 11.31 37.20 11.14
C ASN A 236 12.40 37.65 10.16
N LYS A 237 13.37 38.45 10.62
CA LYS A 237 14.53 38.86 9.82
C LYS A 237 15.38 37.65 9.39
N LEU A 238 15.57 36.68 10.28
CA LEU A 238 16.23 35.41 9.96
C LEU A 238 15.42 34.59 8.96
N LEU A 239 14.10 34.54 9.09
CA LEU A 239 13.23 33.85 8.13
C LEU A 239 13.36 34.45 6.72
N HIS A 240 13.46 35.77 6.59
CA HIS A 240 13.70 36.43 5.30
C HIS A 240 15.07 36.04 4.71
N MET A 241 16.10 35.86 5.53
CA MET A 241 17.41 35.36 5.07
C MET A 241 17.32 33.93 4.53
N PHE A 242 16.54 33.04 5.17
CA PHE A 242 16.25 31.70 4.65
C PHE A 242 15.43 31.73 3.36
N ALA A 243 14.44 32.62 3.26
CA ALA A 243 13.65 32.82 2.05
C ALA A 243 14.57 33.22 0.86
N ALA A 244 15.45 34.20 1.06
CA ALA A 244 16.41 34.63 0.05
C ALA A 244 17.39 33.51 -0.36
N ALA A 245 17.79 32.64 0.58
CA ALA A 245 18.63 31.48 0.29
C ALA A 245 17.90 30.38 -0.48
N SER A 246 16.59 30.24 -0.26
CA SER A 246 15.74 29.24 -0.93
C SER A 246 15.43 29.55 -2.40
N MET A 247 15.73 30.77 -2.88
CA MET A 247 15.35 31.24 -4.22
C MET A 247 15.80 30.33 -5.38
N LYS A 248 16.92 29.62 -5.23
CA LYS A 248 17.41 28.67 -6.23
C LYS A 248 16.63 27.34 -6.28
N SER A 249 15.84 27.04 -5.25
CA SER A 249 15.06 25.80 -5.15
C SER A 249 13.69 25.98 -5.83
N LYS A 250 13.49 25.22 -6.91
CA LYS A 250 12.23 25.24 -7.67
C LYS A 250 11.15 24.32 -7.08
N SER A 251 11.53 23.21 -6.45
CA SER A 251 10.57 22.24 -5.87
C SER A 251 10.06 22.67 -4.49
N SER A 252 8.82 22.28 -4.17
CA SER A 252 8.21 22.46 -2.84
C SER A 252 9.00 21.76 -1.74
N SER A 253 9.44 20.52 -1.99
CA SER A 253 10.32 19.76 -1.07
C SER A 253 11.66 20.44 -0.83
N GLY A 254 12.25 21.05 -1.86
CA GLY A 254 13.50 21.79 -1.73
C GLY A 254 13.34 23.03 -0.86
N GLN A 255 12.20 23.73 -0.98
CA GLN A 255 11.87 24.88 -0.14
C GLN A 255 11.60 24.48 1.31
N GLN A 256 10.95 23.33 1.53
CA GLN A 256 10.67 22.80 2.86
C GLN A 256 11.96 22.61 3.70
N ASN A 257 13.06 22.19 3.08
CA ASN A 257 14.35 22.07 3.77
C ASN A 257 14.83 23.40 4.39
N TYR A 258 14.50 24.54 3.78
CA TYR A 258 14.84 25.87 4.33
C TYR A 258 13.91 26.26 5.47
N SER A 259 12.63 25.88 5.41
CA SER A 259 11.69 26.05 6.52
C SER A 259 12.10 25.22 7.75
N ASP A 260 12.55 23.98 7.52
CA ASP A 260 13.04 23.09 8.58
C ASP A 260 14.41 23.57 9.11
N GLY A 261 15.27 24.05 8.21
CA GLY A 261 16.51 24.79 8.53
C GLY A 261 16.28 25.95 9.49
N PHE A 262 15.32 26.83 9.15
CA PHE A 262 14.92 27.95 10.00
C PHE A 262 14.39 27.47 11.35
N ARG A 263 13.51 26.46 11.38
CA ARG A 263 12.90 25.97 12.63
C ARG A 263 13.96 25.50 13.61
N GLN A 264 14.91 24.70 13.14
CA GLN A 264 15.98 24.17 13.98
C GLN A 264 16.96 25.25 14.42
N MET A 265 17.28 26.20 13.54
CA MET A 265 18.12 27.35 13.91
C MET A 265 17.44 28.22 14.97
N ALA A 266 16.14 28.49 14.83
CA ALA A 266 15.37 29.26 15.80
C ALA A 266 15.28 28.56 17.15
N MET A 267 15.07 27.23 17.18
CA MET A 267 15.10 26.44 18.41
C MET A 267 16.44 26.56 19.14
N HIS A 268 17.55 26.34 18.42
CA HIS A 268 18.89 26.51 18.98
C HIS A 268 19.14 27.94 19.51
N LEU A 269 18.71 28.98 18.77
CA LEU A 269 18.85 30.36 19.23
C LEU A 269 18.05 30.65 20.50
N THR A 270 16.84 30.10 20.60
CA THR A 270 16.01 30.21 21.80
C THR A 270 16.63 29.48 23.00
N GLU A 271 17.21 28.29 22.79
CA GLU A 271 17.94 27.57 23.84
C GLU A 271 19.17 28.34 24.35
N VAL A 272 19.82 29.11 23.47
CA VAL A 272 20.96 29.97 23.81
C VAL A 272 20.52 31.34 24.40
N GLY A 273 19.21 31.59 24.49
CA GLY A 273 18.64 32.75 25.21
C GLY A 273 18.10 33.89 24.34
N PHE A 274 18.08 33.75 23.02
CA PHE A 274 17.53 34.77 22.12
C PHE A 274 16.00 34.70 22.04
N LYS A 275 15.33 35.85 21.97
CA LYS A 275 13.86 35.97 21.94
C LYS A 275 13.30 36.17 20.53
N GLY A 276 14.16 36.51 19.57
CA GLY A 276 13.82 36.69 18.15
C GLY A 276 13.48 38.12 17.73
N GLY A 277 13.71 39.10 18.60
CA GLY A 277 13.61 40.53 18.29
C GLY A 277 14.96 41.21 18.07
N GLU A 278 16.05 40.53 18.43
CA GLU A 278 17.43 41.00 18.39
C GLU A 278 17.92 41.18 16.93
N ASP A 279 18.99 41.96 16.76
CA ASP A 279 19.58 42.18 15.44
C ASP A 279 20.21 40.87 14.94
N PRO A 280 19.94 40.44 13.69
CA PRO A 280 20.55 39.25 13.10
C PRO A 280 22.07 39.20 13.19
N ARG A 281 22.74 40.34 13.26
CA ARG A 281 24.21 40.44 13.38
C ARG A 281 24.71 39.93 14.73
N GLU A 282 23.87 39.90 15.76
CA GLU A 282 24.24 39.41 17.10
C GLU A 282 24.38 37.88 17.13
N TYR A 283 23.55 37.17 16.36
CA TYR A 283 23.51 35.71 16.38
C TYR A 283 24.02 35.03 15.10
N VAL A 284 24.02 35.72 13.95
CA VAL A 284 24.60 35.21 12.69
C VAL A 284 26.08 35.61 12.60
N THR A 285 26.93 34.89 13.32
CA THR A 285 28.37 35.15 13.41
C THR A 285 29.20 34.16 12.58
N ALA A 286 30.48 34.48 12.35
CA ALA A 286 31.41 33.64 11.58
C ALA A 286 31.55 32.21 12.13
N HIS A 287 31.35 32.00 13.43
CA HIS A 287 31.43 30.70 14.10
C HIS A 287 30.08 30.00 14.30
N TYR A 288 28.99 30.58 13.80
CA TYR A 288 27.64 30.06 14.08
C TYR A 288 27.46 28.62 13.59
N LEU A 289 27.95 28.31 12.38
CA LEU A 289 27.75 26.98 11.79
C LEU A 289 28.42 25.87 12.62
N THR A 290 29.56 26.16 13.25
CA THR A 290 30.24 25.22 14.15
C THR A 290 29.43 24.95 15.41
N ARG A 291 28.88 26.00 16.05
CA ARG A 291 28.00 25.86 17.22
C ARG A 291 26.74 25.09 16.87
N PHE A 292 26.14 25.41 15.73
CA PHE A 292 24.94 24.74 15.25
C PHE A 292 25.18 23.27 14.91
N ARG A 293 26.34 22.92 14.35
CA ARG A 293 26.70 21.51 14.16
C ARG A 293 26.81 20.77 15.48
N LYS A 294 27.40 21.36 16.52
CA LYS A 294 27.45 20.76 17.86
C LYS A 294 26.05 20.53 18.43
N TYR A 295 25.17 21.53 18.35
CA TYR A 295 23.76 21.37 18.71
C TYR A 295 23.09 20.19 18.01
N LEU A 296 23.29 20.05 16.70
CA LEU A 296 22.74 18.92 15.95
C LEU A 296 23.32 17.56 16.37
N VAL A 297 24.58 17.49 16.80
CA VAL A 297 25.17 16.26 17.37
C VAL A 297 24.47 15.90 18.67
N ASP A 298 24.31 16.85 19.59
CA ASP A 298 23.65 16.63 20.88
C ASP A 298 22.18 16.16 20.69
N GLN A 299 21.48 16.73 19.69
CA GLN A 299 20.12 16.31 19.31
C GLN A 299 20.07 14.93 18.64
N MET A 300 21.14 14.51 17.97
CA MET A 300 21.26 13.15 17.41
C MET A 300 21.57 12.12 18.50
N GLU A 301 22.45 12.44 19.44
CA GLU A 301 22.81 11.57 20.58
C GLU A 301 21.62 11.32 21.51
N SER A 302 20.75 12.32 21.68
CA SER A 302 19.48 12.19 22.41
C SER A 302 18.38 11.41 21.65
N GLY A 303 18.62 11.01 20.40
CA GLY A 303 17.64 10.31 19.57
C GLY A 303 16.51 11.20 19.01
N THR A 304 16.60 12.52 19.20
CA THR A 304 15.58 13.48 18.75
C THR A 304 15.62 13.69 17.24
N LEU A 305 16.82 13.69 16.65
CA LEU A 305 17.03 13.92 15.21
C LEU A 305 17.78 12.76 14.54
N THR A 306 17.43 12.49 13.28
CA THR A 306 18.19 11.54 12.43
C THR A 306 19.37 12.22 11.74
N SER A 307 20.40 11.45 11.40
CA SER A 307 21.60 11.95 10.68
C SER A 307 21.24 12.61 9.33
N ASN A 308 20.27 12.03 8.60
CA ASN A 308 19.78 12.57 7.33
C ASN A 308 19.10 13.93 7.51
N TYR A 309 18.20 14.04 8.50
CA TYR A 309 17.50 15.28 8.78
C TYR A 309 18.49 16.37 9.25
N ALA A 310 19.39 16.02 10.18
CA ALA A 310 20.43 16.92 10.67
C ALA A 310 21.34 17.43 9.53
N ASN A 311 21.74 16.55 8.60
CA ASN A 311 22.56 16.95 7.45
C ASN A 311 21.81 17.88 6.49
N GLY A 312 20.52 17.63 6.24
CA GLY A 312 19.66 18.49 5.43
C GLY A 312 19.51 19.89 6.01
N VAL A 313 19.22 19.97 7.32
CA VAL A 313 19.11 21.22 8.08
C VAL A 313 20.44 21.97 8.09
N LEU A 314 21.57 21.30 8.38
CA LEU A 314 22.90 21.90 8.35
C LEU A 314 23.23 22.50 6.98
N SER A 315 22.87 21.81 5.89
CA SER A 315 23.05 22.30 4.52
C SER A 315 22.18 23.54 4.21
N ALA A 316 20.96 23.59 4.75
CA ALA A 316 20.09 24.77 4.62
C ALA A 316 20.66 25.98 5.36
N VAL A 317 21.14 25.81 6.60
CA VAL A 317 21.81 26.89 7.37
C VAL A 317 23.09 27.36 6.66
N ARG A 318 23.91 26.42 6.15
CA ARG A 318 25.10 26.75 5.36
C ARG A 318 24.74 27.59 4.12
N SER A 319 23.67 27.24 3.43
CA SER A 319 23.18 27.99 2.25
C SER A 319 22.71 29.39 2.62
N MET A 320 22.05 29.52 3.78
CA MET A 320 21.66 30.82 4.34
C MET A 320 22.89 31.68 4.64
N LEU A 321 23.90 31.16 5.34
CA LEU A 321 25.14 31.90 5.61
C LEU A 321 25.87 32.33 4.33
N LYS A 322 25.96 31.46 3.33
CA LYS A 322 26.51 31.80 1.99
C LYS A 322 25.74 32.93 1.31
N ARG A 323 24.42 33.03 1.54
CA ARG A 323 23.60 34.14 1.03
C ARG A 323 23.82 35.42 1.83
N THR A 324 23.96 35.31 3.15
CA THR A 324 24.17 36.42 4.09
C THR A 324 25.46 37.19 3.82
N VAL A 325 26.56 36.48 3.49
CA VAL A 325 27.84 37.10 3.09
C VAL A 325 27.68 38.05 1.89
N LYS A 326 26.65 37.83 1.06
CA LYS A 326 26.36 38.65 -0.13
C LYS A 326 25.40 39.81 0.14
N ILE A 327 24.92 39.99 1.37
CA ILE A 327 24.02 41.10 1.75
C ILE A 327 24.87 42.32 2.10
N ARG A 328 24.72 43.41 1.35
CA ARG A 328 25.51 44.64 1.57
C ARG A 328 25.16 45.24 2.92
N GLY A 329 26.17 45.62 3.71
CA GLY A 329 25.97 46.24 5.02
C GLY A 329 25.61 45.28 6.16
N PHE A 330 25.58 43.96 5.93
CA PHE A 330 25.37 42.98 7.01
C PHE A 330 26.60 42.84 7.92
N GLY A 331 27.82 43.01 7.36
CA GLY A 331 29.07 42.95 8.12
C GLY A 331 29.69 41.54 8.26
N LEU A 332 29.06 40.50 7.70
CA LEU A 332 29.62 39.14 7.65
C LEU A 332 30.43 38.95 6.36
N THR A 333 31.76 38.89 6.46
CA THR A 333 32.67 38.73 5.30
C THR A 333 32.92 37.26 4.94
N SER A 334 33.01 36.39 5.94
CA SER A 334 33.18 34.95 5.80
C SER A 334 32.63 34.21 7.03
N PHE A 335 32.51 32.89 6.93
CA PHE A 335 32.16 32.02 8.05
C PHE A 335 32.97 30.73 7.99
N ILE A 336 33.15 30.08 9.13
CA ILE A 336 33.85 28.80 9.22
C ILE A 336 32.90 27.69 8.75
N ASP A 337 33.23 27.07 7.62
CA ASP A 337 32.49 25.90 7.15
C ASP A 337 32.85 24.66 7.97
N VAL A 338 31.92 23.71 8.05
CA VAL A 338 32.08 22.46 8.78
C VAL A 338 31.67 21.29 7.90
N GLN A 339 32.31 20.15 8.12
CA GLN A 339 31.93 18.92 7.43
C GLN A 339 30.49 18.53 7.77
N GLY A 340 29.79 17.99 6.77
CA GLY A 340 28.46 17.41 6.97
C GLY A 340 28.50 16.20 7.90
N PHE A 341 27.33 15.58 8.09
CA PHE A 341 27.25 14.31 8.81
C PHE A 341 27.39 13.16 7.83
N ASP A 342 28.12 12.12 8.23
CA ASP A 342 28.08 10.84 7.54
C ASP A 342 26.68 10.25 7.69
N THR A 343 25.97 10.23 6.56
CA THR A 343 24.60 9.75 6.51
C THR A 343 24.60 8.22 6.40
N GLY A 344 24.82 7.57 7.54
CA GLY A 344 24.61 6.13 7.71
C GLY A 344 23.12 5.76 7.65
N ARG A 345 22.80 4.60 7.06
CA ARG A 345 21.44 4.09 6.84
C ARG A 345 20.69 3.87 8.16
N GLN A 346 19.59 4.60 8.35
CA GLN A 346 18.54 4.24 9.34
C GLN A 346 17.24 3.74 8.67
N THR A 347 17.16 3.71 7.33
CA THR A 347 15.96 3.23 6.61
C THR A 347 16.32 2.21 5.53
N ASP A 348 15.59 1.10 5.47
CA ASP A 348 15.73 0.01 4.49
C ASP A 348 15.33 0.41 3.05
N MET A 349 15.07 1.69 2.77
CA MET A 349 14.51 2.15 1.49
C MET A 349 15.40 1.83 0.27
N TYR A 350 16.71 1.68 0.47
CA TYR A 350 17.67 1.34 -0.59
C TYR A 350 18.15 -0.11 -0.50
N ARG A 351 17.64 -0.91 0.44
CA ARG A 351 18.01 -2.33 0.55
C ARG A 351 17.09 -3.15 -0.35
N PRO A 352 17.60 -3.88 -1.35
CA PRO A 352 16.75 -4.72 -2.19
C PRO A 352 15.99 -5.75 -1.34
N TYR A 353 14.79 -6.12 -1.78
CA TYR A 353 14.11 -7.28 -1.22
C TYR A 353 14.91 -8.54 -1.56
N PRO A 354 15.03 -9.50 -0.63
CA PRO A 354 15.61 -10.81 -0.92
C PRO A 354 14.90 -11.50 -2.09
N LYS A 355 15.61 -12.39 -2.80
CA LYS A 355 15.08 -13.11 -3.96
C LYS A 355 13.76 -13.85 -3.70
N PHE A 356 13.67 -14.53 -2.55
CA PHE A 356 12.43 -15.22 -2.17
C PHE A 356 11.27 -14.23 -1.98
N THR A 357 11.51 -13.06 -1.37
CA THR A 357 10.51 -12.02 -1.18
C THR A 357 10.08 -11.40 -2.50
N ARG A 358 11.03 -11.13 -3.42
CA ARG A 358 10.72 -10.63 -4.78
C ARG A 358 9.81 -11.61 -5.54
N THR A 359 10.10 -12.90 -5.43
CA THR A 359 9.32 -13.98 -6.05
C THR A 359 7.92 -14.07 -5.44
N ALA A 360 7.80 -14.01 -4.10
CA ALA A 360 6.51 -14.03 -3.41
C ALA A 360 5.63 -12.82 -3.78
N ILE A 361 6.21 -11.61 -3.87
CA ILE A 361 5.49 -10.42 -4.35
C ILE A 361 4.97 -10.63 -5.77
N GLN A 362 5.82 -11.17 -6.67
CA GLN A 362 5.43 -11.44 -8.05
C GLN A 362 4.27 -12.44 -8.11
N GLN A 363 4.38 -13.58 -7.43
CA GLN A 363 3.35 -14.62 -7.42
C GLN A 363 2.01 -14.08 -6.88
N ALA A 364 2.05 -13.30 -5.80
CA ALA A 364 0.86 -12.66 -5.25
C ALA A 364 0.22 -11.67 -6.24
N CYS A 365 1.03 -10.88 -6.96
CA CYS A 365 0.53 -9.95 -7.98
C CYS A 365 -0.11 -10.72 -9.15
N ASP A 366 0.55 -11.75 -9.65
CA ASP A 366 0.09 -12.52 -10.80
C ASP A 366 -1.21 -13.27 -10.48
N MET A 367 -1.32 -13.86 -9.28
CA MET A 367 -2.53 -14.52 -8.79
C MET A 367 -3.72 -13.55 -8.67
N GLU A 368 -3.54 -12.40 -8.01
CA GLU A 368 -4.65 -11.45 -7.80
C GLU A 368 -5.07 -10.76 -9.10
N ARG A 369 -4.11 -10.46 -9.99
CA ARG A 369 -4.42 -9.97 -11.36
C ARG A 369 -5.24 -10.99 -12.12
N GLN A 370 -4.85 -12.27 -12.12
CA GLN A 370 -5.59 -13.31 -12.81
C GLN A 370 -7.04 -13.40 -12.30
N GLN A 371 -7.24 -13.43 -10.99
CA GLN A 371 -8.58 -13.45 -10.37
C GLN A 371 -9.40 -12.21 -10.74
N THR A 372 -8.78 -11.03 -10.69
CA THR A 372 -9.45 -9.76 -11.01
C THR A 372 -9.82 -9.68 -12.49
N ASN A 373 -8.92 -10.12 -13.38
CA ASN A 373 -9.16 -10.14 -14.82
C ASN A 373 -10.25 -11.13 -15.20
N GLU A 374 -10.35 -12.27 -14.50
CA GLU A 374 -11.44 -13.22 -14.71
C GLU A 374 -12.80 -12.59 -14.39
N LEU A 375 -12.88 -11.83 -13.29
CA LEU A 375 -14.09 -11.09 -12.91
C LEU A 375 -14.36 -9.87 -13.80
N ALA A 376 -13.36 -9.37 -14.53
CA ALA A 376 -13.50 -8.22 -15.42
C ALA A 376 -14.07 -8.58 -16.80
N LYS A 377 -14.17 -9.87 -17.13
CA LYS A 377 -14.80 -10.38 -18.36
C LYS A 377 -16.26 -9.95 -18.44
N GLU A 378 -16.82 -10.04 -19.64
CA GLU A 378 -18.24 -9.76 -19.84
C GLU A 378 -19.11 -10.76 -19.05
N TYR A 379 -20.19 -10.22 -18.48
CA TYR A 379 -21.08 -11.00 -17.64
C TYR A 379 -21.84 -12.04 -18.47
N VAL A 380 -21.84 -13.29 -18.01
CA VAL A 380 -22.63 -14.36 -18.62
C VAL A 380 -23.90 -14.56 -17.79
N SER A 381 -25.05 -14.35 -18.42
CA SER A 381 -26.36 -14.49 -17.79
C SER A 381 -26.61 -15.90 -17.28
N PHE A 382 -27.15 -15.98 -16.06
CA PHE A 382 -27.52 -17.22 -15.38
C PHE A 382 -28.86 -17.76 -15.89
N HIS A 383 -29.76 -16.88 -16.33
CA HIS A 383 -31.11 -17.22 -16.83
C HIS A 383 -31.97 -18.03 -15.85
N GLY A 384 -31.65 -18.00 -14.56
CA GLY A 384 -32.38 -18.69 -13.49
C GLY A 384 -32.98 -17.73 -12.47
N GLY A 385 -33.83 -18.25 -11.58
CA GLY A 385 -34.61 -17.47 -10.61
C GLY A 385 -35.93 -16.93 -11.21
N CYS A 386 -36.70 -16.22 -10.38
CA CYS A 386 -37.96 -15.59 -10.76
C CYS A 386 -38.18 -14.25 -10.04
N ASP A 387 -39.20 -13.49 -10.44
CA ASP A 387 -39.55 -12.22 -9.77
C ASP A 387 -39.96 -12.47 -8.31
N PRO A 388 -39.17 -12.03 -7.32
CA PRO A 388 -39.47 -12.28 -5.93
C PRO A 388 -40.37 -11.21 -5.31
N LEU A 389 -40.79 -10.18 -6.07
CA LEU A 389 -41.52 -9.03 -5.55
C LEU A 389 -43.01 -9.07 -5.95
N ASP A 390 -43.87 -8.69 -5.01
CA ASP A 390 -45.28 -8.47 -5.29
C ASP A 390 -45.56 -7.12 -5.98
N VAL A 391 -46.83 -6.85 -6.27
CA VAL A 391 -47.28 -5.58 -6.87
C VAL A 391 -46.86 -4.35 -6.06
N ASN A 392 -46.72 -4.49 -4.74
CA ASN A 392 -46.35 -3.45 -3.78
C ASN A 392 -44.84 -3.39 -3.51
N GLY A 393 -44.03 -4.27 -4.13
CA GLY A 393 -42.58 -4.33 -3.92
C GLY A 393 -42.11 -5.09 -2.68
N HIS A 394 -43.00 -5.85 -2.02
CA HIS A 394 -42.63 -6.72 -0.90
C HIS A 394 -42.11 -8.07 -1.41
N ILE A 395 -41.18 -8.65 -0.65
CA ILE A 395 -40.62 -9.97 -0.99
C ILE A 395 -41.66 -11.05 -0.66
N VAL A 396 -42.01 -11.86 -1.66
CA VAL A 396 -42.94 -12.98 -1.51
C VAL A 396 -42.34 -14.03 -0.58
N LYS A 397 -43.16 -14.60 0.31
CA LYS A 397 -42.73 -15.60 1.29
C LYS A 397 -42.09 -16.81 0.58
N GLY A 398 -40.89 -17.19 1.01
CA GLY A 398 -40.12 -18.30 0.42
C GLY A 398 -39.24 -17.91 -0.78
N MET A 399 -39.38 -16.70 -1.33
CA MET A 399 -38.61 -16.24 -2.49
C MET A 399 -37.37 -15.42 -2.14
N ALA A 400 -36.98 -15.38 -0.87
CA ALA A 400 -35.84 -14.61 -0.38
C ALA A 400 -34.50 -15.33 -0.62
N THR A 401 -34.15 -15.59 -1.88
CA THR A 401 -32.94 -16.32 -2.28
C THR A 401 -31.97 -15.42 -3.07
N LEU A 402 -30.69 -15.80 -3.12
CA LEU A 402 -29.68 -15.10 -3.94
C LEU A 402 -29.91 -15.30 -5.44
N GLU A 403 -30.52 -16.42 -5.85
CA GLU A 403 -30.90 -16.68 -7.24
C GLU A 403 -31.96 -15.68 -7.72
N ASN A 404 -32.99 -15.41 -6.91
CA ASN A 404 -33.99 -14.41 -7.25
C ASN A 404 -33.43 -12.98 -7.19
N ALA A 405 -32.44 -12.72 -6.34
CA ALA A 405 -31.71 -11.46 -6.37
C ALA A 405 -30.93 -11.31 -7.70
N ARG A 406 -30.28 -12.39 -8.15
CA ARG A 406 -29.57 -12.44 -9.44
C ARG A 406 -30.53 -12.23 -10.62
N TRP A 407 -31.74 -12.79 -10.55
CA TRP A 407 -32.78 -12.54 -11.54
C TRP A 407 -33.15 -11.05 -11.65
N ILE A 408 -33.32 -10.33 -10.52
CA ILE A 408 -33.57 -8.88 -10.54
C ILE A 408 -32.38 -8.14 -11.16
N PHE A 409 -31.15 -8.52 -10.80
CA PHE A 409 -29.93 -7.94 -11.35
C PHE A 409 -29.88 -8.03 -12.89
N GLU A 410 -30.20 -9.20 -13.44
CA GLU A 410 -30.22 -9.42 -14.89
C GLU A 410 -31.41 -8.75 -15.58
N SER A 411 -32.61 -8.93 -15.04
CA SER A 411 -33.85 -8.60 -15.75
C SER A 411 -34.37 -7.18 -15.52
N LYS A 412 -33.96 -6.53 -14.43
CA LYS A 412 -34.50 -5.23 -13.99
C LYS A 412 -33.44 -4.16 -13.78
N LEU A 413 -32.21 -4.55 -13.50
CA LEU A 413 -31.11 -3.63 -13.25
C LEU A 413 -30.11 -3.56 -14.41
N ASP A 414 -30.38 -4.24 -15.53
CA ASP A 414 -29.53 -4.25 -16.72
C ASP A 414 -28.07 -4.62 -16.39
N CYS A 415 -27.89 -5.61 -15.50
CA CYS A 415 -26.60 -6.05 -14.99
C CYS A 415 -25.75 -4.93 -14.33
N ARG A 416 -26.38 -3.83 -13.89
CA ARG A 416 -25.69 -2.73 -13.21
C ARG A 416 -25.52 -3.02 -11.71
N PRO A 417 -24.28 -3.00 -11.18
CA PRO A 417 -24.05 -3.28 -9.77
C PRO A 417 -24.53 -2.14 -8.87
N ILE A 418 -25.54 -2.43 -8.05
CA ILE A 418 -26.08 -1.54 -7.02
C ILE A 418 -25.89 -2.10 -5.61
N SER A 419 -26.08 -1.23 -4.61
CA SER A 419 -26.08 -1.57 -3.19
C SER A 419 -27.15 -0.76 -2.46
N ARG A 420 -27.33 -1.01 -1.16
CA ARG A 420 -28.24 -0.20 -0.33
C ARG A 420 -28.00 1.30 -0.43
N TRP A 421 -26.73 1.73 -0.52
CA TRP A 421 -26.37 3.15 -0.51
C TRP A 421 -26.56 3.83 -1.86
N SER A 422 -26.68 3.04 -2.93
CA SER A 422 -26.87 3.53 -4.30
C SER A 422 -28.24 3.18 -4.87
N ALA A 423 -29.10 2.50 -4.10
CA ALA A 423 -30.43 2.10 -4.53
C ALA A 423 -31.36 3.30 -4.49
N ASP A 424 -32.05 3.56 -5.59
CA ASP A 424 -33.09 4.57 -5.68
C ASP A 424 -34.25 4.24 -4.72
N ALA A 425 -34.70 5.24 -3.96
CA ALA A 425 -35.77 5.10 -2.98
C ALA A 425 -37.12 4.81 -3.65
N GLU A 426 -37.33 5.32 -4.87
CA GLU A 426 -38.58 5.18 -5.61
C GLU A 426 -38.65 3.86 -6.40
N SER A 427 -37.51 3.22 -6.68
CA SER A 427 -37.45 1.97 -7.42
C SER A 427 -37.70 0.75 -6.51
N LYS A 428 -38.88 0.13 -6.67
CA LYS A 428 -39.24 -1.09 -5.93
C LYS A 428 -38.25 -2.24 -6.13
N TYR A 429 -37.70 -2.39 -7.34
CA TYR A 429 -36.76 -3.46 -7.68
C TYR A 429 -35.38 -3.21 -7.05
N GLU A 430 -34.89 -1.97 -7.04
CA GLU A 430 -33.62 -1.66 -6.39
C GLU A 430 -33.68 -1.84 -4.87
N GLN A 431 -34.78 -1.40 -4.25
CA GLN A 431 -35.02 -1.60 -2.82
C GLN A 431 -35.20 -3.09 -2.49
N GLY A 432 -35.95 -3.83 -3.30
CA GLY A 432 -36.12 -5.27 -3.17
C GLY A 432 -34.79 -6.02 -3.26
N PHE A 433 -33.98 -5.71 -4.28
CA PHE A 433 -32.66 -6.27 -4.47
C PHE A 433 -31.71 -5.96 -3.29
N ALA A 434 -31.65 -4.72 -2.83
CA ALA A 434 -30.83 -4.33 -1.67
C ALA A 434 -31.25 -5.05 -0.37
N ARG A 435 -32.54 -5.37 -0.22
CA ARG A 435 -33.04 -6.20 0.90
C ARG A 435 -32.61 -7.65 0.75
N LEU A 436 -32.72 -8.25 -0.44
CA LEU A 436 -32.31 -9.63 -0.72
C LEU A 436 -30.81 -9.84 -0.50
N LEU A 437 -29.96 -8.92 -0.97
CA LEU A 437 -28.51 -8.94 -0.70
C LEU A 437 -28.18 -8.93 0.80
N ARG A 438 -28.99 -8.24 1.63
CA ARG A 438 -28.82 -8.25 3.09
C ARG A 438 -29.18 -9.62 3.67
N ILE A 439 -30.27 -10.23 3.20
CA ILE A 439 -30.75 -11.52 3.71
C ILE A 439 -29.72 -12.62 3.39
N GLY A 440 -29.11 -12.59 2.20
CA GLY A 440 -28.12 -13.59 1.78
C GLY A 440 -26.80 -13.61 2.58
N GLY A 441 -26.50 -12.60 3.41
CA GLY A 441 -25.43 -12.65 4.42
C GLY A 441 -23.97 -12.64 3.93
N LEU A 442 -23.69 -12.95 2.65
CA LEU A 442 -22.33 -13.03 2.08
C LEU A 442 -21.59 -11.68 1.98
N GLY A 443 -22.33 -10.57 2.05
CA GLY A 443 -21.79 -9.21 1.84
C GLY A 443 -21.71 -8.84 0.37
N VAL A 444 -22.02 -7.58 0.04
CA VAL A 444 -22.31 -7.12 -1.33
C VAL A 444 -21.20 -7.48 -2.33
N ALA A 445 -19.94 -7.17 -2.02
CA ALA A 445 -18.82 -7.45 -2.93
C ALA A 445 -18.60 -8.95 -3.19
N LYS A 446 -18.75 -9.80 -2.16
CA LYS A 446 -18.59 -11.26 -2.31
C LYS A 446 -19.75 -11.87 -3.08
N THR A 447 -20.96 -11.35 -2.90
CA THR A 447 -22.12 -11.80 -3.68
C THR A 447 -21.91 -11.53 -5.17
N TYR A 448 -21.54 -10.30 -5.56
CA TYR A 448 -21.25 -10.01 -6.97
C TYR A 448 -20.08 -10.83 -7.52
N ALA A 449 -19.00 -11.01 -6.73
CA ALA A 449 -17.88 -11.85 -7.14
C ALA A 449 -18.31 -13.30 -7.41
N SER A 450 -19.24 -13.86 -6.62
CA SER A 450 -19.80 -15.20 -6.86
C SER A 450 -20.62 -15.30 -8.14
N TRP A 451 -21.07 -14.17 -8.68
CA TRP A 451 -21.75 -14.08 -9.98
C TRP A 451 -20.81 -13.77 -11.14
N GLY A 452 -19.51 -13.59 -10.88
CA GLY A 452 -18.55 -13.17 -11.90
C GLY A 452 -18.58 -11.66 -12.19
N VAL A 453 -19.04 -10.84 -11.24
CA VAL A 453 -19.18 -9.38 -11.41
C VAL A 453 -18.32 -8.63 -10.40
N ILE A 454 -17.61 -7.59 -10.86
CA ILE A 454 -16.91 -6.65 -9.99
C ILE A 454 -17.91 -5.61 -9.49
N TYR A 455 -18.18 -5.62 -8.18
CA TYR A 455 -19.09 -4.65 -7.55
C TYR A 455 -18.57 -3.20 -7.59
N GLN A 456 -17.27 -3.03 -7.33
CA GLN A 456 -16.63 -1.72 -7.26
C GLN A 456 -15.13 -1.86 -7.53
N ILE A 457 -14.58 -0.95 -8.34
CA ILE A 457 -13.14 -0.89 -8.60
C ILE A 457 -12.50 0.06 -7.60
N THR A 458 -11.93 -0.50 -6.54
CA THR A 458 -11.36 0.29 -5.44
C THR A 458 -9.87 0.56 -5.66
N SER A 459 -9.29 1.49 -4.91
CA SER A 459 -7.83 1.70 -4.94
C SER A 459 -7.06 0.42 -4.62
N ARG A 460 -7.61 -0.44 -3.75
CA ARG A 460 -7.03 -1.75 -3.42
C ARG A 460 -7.07 -2.72 -4.60
N THR A 461 -8.15 -2.74 -5.39
CA THR A 461 -8.27 -3.58 -6.60
C THR A 461 -7.17 -3.27 -7.62
N ILE A 462 -6.68 -2.03 -7.66
CA ILE A 462 -5.63 -1.57 -8.58
C ILE A 462 -4.20 -1.87 -8.05
N ALA A 463 -4.04 -2.17 -6.76
CA ALA A 463 -2.75 -2.39 -6.11
C ALA A 463 -1.81 -3.40 -6.81
N PRO A 464 -2.26 -4.60 -7.23
CA PRO A 464 -1.35 -5.58 -7.82
C PRO A 464 -0.80 -5.11 -9.17
N TYR A 465 -1.56 -4.34 -9.95
CA TYR A 465 -1.10 -3.74 -11.20
C TYR A 465 -0.03 -2.68 -10.98
N ILE A 466 -0.24 -1.78 -10.01
CA ILE A 466 0.76 -0.75 -9.66
C ILE A 466 2.04 -1.42 -9.13
N THR A 467 1.89 -2.40 -8.24
CA THR A 467 3.00 -3.13 -7.62
C THR A 467 3.81 -3.88 -8.67
N ARG A 468 3.14 -4.58 -9.59
CA ARG A 468 3.82 -5.29 -10.67
C ARG A 468 4.49 -4.33 -11.65
N LEU A 469 3.82 -3.24 -12.05
CA LEU A 469 4.42 -2.26 -12.95
C LEU A 469 5.66 -1.63 -12.31
N ALA A 470 5.61 -1.31 -11.02
CA ALA A 470 6.74 -0.82 -10.25
C ALA A 470 7.90 -1.83 -10.19
N GLN A 471 7.58 -3.12 -10.01
CA GLN A 471 8.56 -4.21 -9.98
C GLN A 471 9.29 -4.36 -11.32
N VAL A 472 8.56 -4.30 -12.43
CA VAL A 472 9.10 -4.53 -13.78
C VAL A 472 9.81 -3.29 -14.34
N THR A 473 9.35 -2.08 -14.01
CA THR A 473 9.93 -0.83 -14.56
C THR A 473 10.91 -0.13 -13.64
N GLY A 474 10.85 -0.40 -12.32
CA GLY A 474 11.63 0.32 -11.32
C GLY A 474 11.27 1.81 -11.20
N LEU A 475 10.10 2.23 -11.70
CA LEU A 475 9.62 3.60 -11.56
C LEU A 475 9.31 3.94 -10.09
N ASN A 476 9.56 5.19 -9.72
CA ASN A 476 9.20 5.70 -8.40
C ASN A 476 7.69 5.95 -8.30
N ALA A 477 7.16 6.01 -7.07
CA ALA A 477 5.73 6.26 -6.82
C ALA A 477 5.18 7.51 -7.54
N ASP A 478 5.94 8.61 -7.57
CA ASP A 478 5.51 9.85 -8.25
C ASP A 478 5.41 9.72 -9.77
N SER A 479 6.25 8.87 -10.37
CA SER A 479 6.18 8.59 -11.80
C SER A 479 5.06 7.62 -12.12
N LEU A 480 4.82 6.61 -11.27
CA LEU A 480 3.74 5.65 -11.45
C LEU A 480 2.35 6.30 -11.37
N LYS A 481 2.15 7.24 -10.43
CA LYS A 481 0.86 7.89 -10.20
C LYS A 481 0.46 8.89 -11.29
N SER A 482 1.40 9.31 -12.14
CA SER A 482 1.21 10.31 -13.19
C SER A 482 1.16 9.71 -14.59
N LEU A 483 1.19 8.38 -14.72
CA LEU A 483 1.07 7.70 -16.01
C LEU A 483 -0.33 7.86 -16.60
N ASP A 484 -0.36 8.09 -17.90
CA ASP A 484 -1.56 8.15 -18.74
C ASP A 484 -1.72 6.86 -19.56
N VAL A 485 -2.91 6.63 -20.10
CA VAL A 485 -3.23 5.43 -20.88
C VAL A 485 -2.34 5.30 -22.12
N ASP A 486 -1.98 6.42 -22.74
CA ASP A 486 -1.21 6.48 -23.98
C ASP A 486 0.32 6.61 -23.77
N ASP A 487 0.78 6.53 -22.51
CA ASP A 487 2.20 6.67 -22.18
C ASP A 487 3.03 5.46 -22.62
N PHE A 488 2.41 4.30 -22.80
CA PHE A 488 3.05 3.14 -23.41
C PHE A 488 2.94 3.22 -24.93
N VAL A 489 4.10 3.21 -25.60
CA VAL A 489 4.19 3.29 -27.06
C VAL A 489 4.90 2.06 -27.58
N GLU A 490 4.27 1.34 -28.51
CA GLU A 490 4.79 0.08 -29.05
C GLU A 490 6.08 0.26 -29.87
N SER A 491 6.24 1.41 -30.53
CA SER A 491 7.43 1.70 -31.33
C SER A 491 7.78 3.19 -31.32
N HIS A 492 9.01 3.51 -30.97
CA HIS A 492 9.59 4.84 -31.10
C HIS A 492 9.94 5.14 -32.56
N GLU A 493 9.62 6.33 -33.05
CA GLU A 493 9.80 6.74 -34.46
C GLU A 493 11.23 6.50 -34.97
N LEU A 494 12.24 6.85 -34.16
CA LEU A 494 13.65 6.68 -34.51
C LEU A 494 14.25 5.30 -34.16
N THR A 495 13.95 4.76 -32.98
CA THR A 495 14.63 3.55 -32.49
C THR A 495 13.88 2.26 -32.80
N GLN A 496 12.62 2.37 -33.27
CA GLN A 496 11.70 1.29 -33.55
C GLN A 496 11.48 0.33 -32.35
N ARG A 497 11.65 0.85 -31.13
CA ARG A 497 11.56 0.08 -29.88
C ARG A 497 10.42 0.57 -29.00
N PRO A 498 9.78 -0.33 -28.21
CA PRO A 498 8.78 0.06 -27.25
C PRO A 498 9.39 0.88 -26.12
N TYR A 499 8.63 1.88 -25.67
CA TYR A 499 9.03 2.75 -24.58
C TYR A 499 7.85 3.23 -23.76
N LEU A 500 8.14 3.61 -22.53
CA LEU A 500 7.21 4.21 -21.59
C LEU A 500 7.59 5.68 -21.39
N ARG A 501 6.65 6.58 -21.66
CA ARG A 501 6.74 8.00 -21.27
C ARG A 501 6.38 8.11 -19.80
N TYR A 502 7.12 8.93 -19.06
CA TYR A 502 6.80 9.17 -17.65
C TYR A 502 7.25 10.55 -17.19
N TRP A 503 6.57 11.11 -16.20
CA TRP A 503 6.92 12.41 -15.63
C TRP A 503 7.82 12.27 -14.39
N LYS A 504 8.81 13.16 -14.27
CA LYS A 504 9.71 13.24 -13.11
C LYS A 504 9.89 14.67 -12.66
N GLU A 505 9.03 15.08 -11.72
CA GLU A 505 8.90 16.46 -11.23
C GLU A 505 10.25 17.08 -10.78
N ARG A 506 11.04 16.35 -9.96
CA ARG A 506 12.35 16.82 -9.47
C ARG A 506 13.43 16.98 -10.54
N SER A 507 13.22 16.45 -11.74
CA SER A 507 14.15 16.49 -12.86
C SER A 507 13.68 17.40 -14.00
N GLY A 508 12.57 18.15 -13.78
CA GLY A 508 12.16 19.25 -14.65
C GLY A 508 11.56 18.85 -15.99
N GLY A 509 11.09 17.61 -16.19
CA GLY A 509 10.39 17.26 -17.43
C GLY A 509 10.11 15.77 -17.64
N GLY A 510 9.37 15.49 -18.71
CA GLY A 510 9.06 14.16 -19.22
C GLY A 510 10.32 13.38 -19.59
N LYS A 511 10.27 12.07 -19.40
CA LYS A 511 11.34 11.12 -19.65
C LYS A 511 10.81 9.92 -20.42
N VAL A 512 11.72 9.23 -21.08
CA VAL A 512 11.48 8.04 -21.89
C VAL A 512 12.24 6.89 -21.25
N LEU A 513 11.54 5.80 -20.94
CA LEU A 513 12.12 4.53 -20.51
C LEU A 513 11.97 3.53 -21.65
N HIS A 514 13.06 3.17 -22.33
CA HIS A 514 13.03 2.08 -23.30
C HIS A 514 12.92 0.74 -22.57
N LEU A 515 11.99 -0.10 -23.01
CA LEU A 515 11.65 -1.35 -22.31
C LEU A 515 12.39 -2.57 -22.86
N ASP A 516 13.06 -2.45 -24.00
CA ASP A 516 13.80 -3.53 -24.66
C ASP A 516 15.32 -3.26 -24.65
N LEU A 517 15.86 -2.92 -23.47
CA LEU A 517 17.29 -2.66 -23.27
C LEU A 517 18.08 -3.89 -22.78
N MET A 518 17.43 -5.03 -22.58
CA MET A 518 18.07 -6.23 -22.06
C MET A 518 18.65 -7.08 -23.20
N TYR A 519 19.98 -7.18 -23.20
CA TYR A 519 20.86 -8.07 -23.96
C TYR A 519 20.66 -8.15 -25.48
N ALA A 520 21.51 -7.37 -26.15
CA ALA A 520 21.98 -7.69 -27.48
C ALA A 520 22.95 -8.89 -27.42
N ASP A 521 22.48 -10.05 -27.87
CA ASP A 521 23.23 -10.99 -28.71
C ASP A 521 22.22 -11.61 -29.69
N TRP A 522 22.65 -11.83 -30.94
CA TRP A 522 21.87 -11.88 -32.20
C TRP A 522 20.74 -12.93 -32.39
N THR A 523 19.99 -13.30 -31.36
CA THR A 523 18.73 -14.06 -31.52
C THR A 523 17.67 -13.57 -30.56
N TRP A 524 16.72 -12.77 -31.09
CA TRP A 524 15.45 -12.36 -30.48
C TRP A 524 15.56 -11.58 -29.15
N LEU A 525 15.49 -10.25 -29.30
CA LEU A 525 15.28 -9.22 -28.29
C LEU A 525 14.42 -9.68 -27.09
N THR A 526 14.73 -9.20 -25.88
CA THR A 526 13.93 -9.38 -24.66
C THR A 526 12.56 -8.69 -24.72
N ARG A 527 11.69 -9.20 -25.58
CA ARG A 527 10.27 -8.86 -25.72
C ARG A 527 9.50 -9.05 -24.40
N ALA A 528 10.07 -9.72 -23.40
CA ALA A 528 9.40 -10.05 -22.14
C ALA A 528 9.01 -8.82 -21.31
N GLN A 529 9.87 -7.80 -21.18
CA GLN A 529 9.58 -6.63 -20.33
C GLN A 529 8.52 -5.73 -20.98
N SER A 530 8.67 -5.41 -22.26
CA SER A 530 7.68 -4.63 -23.02
C SER A 530 6.33 -5.34 -23.13
N MET A 531 6.31 -6.66 -23.33
CA MET A 531 5.08 -7.46 -23.33
C MET A 531 4.38 -7.42 -21.98
N GLU A 532 5.12 -7.53 -20.87
CA GLU A 532 4.54 -7.48 -19.53
C GLU A 532 3.98 -6.09 -19.21
N VAL A 533 4.69 -5.02 -19.56
CA VAL A 533 4.18 -3.65 -19.42
C VAL A 533 2.93 -3.43 -20.26
N ARG A 534 2.95 -3.83 -21.54
CA ARG A 534 1.78 -3.75 -22.43
C ARG A 534 0.59 -4.53 -21.86
N LYS A 535 0.84 -5.73 -21.35
CA LYS A 535 -0.18 -6.57 -20.71
C LYS A 535 -0.80 -5.85 -19.51
N ILE A 536 0.00 -5.30 -18.61
CA ILE A 536 -0.50 -4.54 -17.45
C ILE A 536 -1.34 -3.34 -17.89
N PHE A 537 -0.89 -2.57 -18.89
CA PHE A 537 -1.66 -1.44 -19.43
C PHE A 537 -3.02 -1.90 -19.97
N SER A 538 -3.02 -2.93 -20.82
CA SER A 538 -4.25 -3.47 -21.41
C SER A 538 -5.24 -3.99 -20.36
N GLU A 539 -4.74 -4.68 -19.33
CA GLU A 539 -5.56 -5.21 -18.24
C GLU A 539 -6.17 -4.07 -17.40
N VAL A 540 -5.39 -3.05 -17.06
CA VAL A 540 -5.89 -1.90 -16.29
C VAL A 540 -6.93 -1.10 -17.09
N VAL A 541 -6.67 -0.85 -18.37
CA VAL A 541 -7.61 -0.16 -19.26
C VAL A 541 -8.91 -0.95 -19.38
N HIS A 542 -8.83 -2.26 -19.62
CA HIS A 542 -9.99 -3.13 -19.70
C HIS A 542 -10.76 -3.19 -18.37
N LEU A 543 -10.06 -3.37 -17.24
CA LEU A 543 -10.66 -3.40 -15.91
C LEU A 543 -11.42 -2.09 -15.61
N THR A 544 -10.84 -0.95 -15.97
CA THR A 544 -11.38 0.38 -15.64
C THR A 544 -12.33 0.96 -16.70
N ARG A 545 -12.63 0.24 -17.80
CA ARG A 545 -13.40 0.74 -18.95
C ARG A 545 -14.71 1.43 -18.57
N HIS A 546 -15.52 0.79 -17.74
CA HIS A 546 -16.85 1.28 -17.34
C HIS A 546 -16.78 2.52 -16.44
N ILE A 547 -15.81 2.58 -15.52
CA ILE A 547 -15.67 3.75 -14.62
C ILE A 547 -14.98 4.92 -15.34
N ARG A 548 -14.21 4.64 -16.39
CA ARG A 548 -13.51 5.65 -17.20
C ARG A 548 -14.49 6.51 -17.99
N GLU A 549 -15.60 5.93 -18.44
CA GLU A 549 -16.68 6.67 -19.10
C GLU A 549 -17.37 7.68 -18.18
N LEU A 550 -17.40 7.39 -16.88
CA LEU A 550 -18.01 8.23 -15.84
C LEU A 550 -17.03 9.25 -15.22
N ALA A 551 -15.75 9.23 -15.62
CA ALA A 551 -14.70 10.07 -15.05
C ALA A 551 -14.71 11.50 -15.65
N GLU A 552 -14.33 12.49 -14.85
CA GLU A 552 -14.04 13.84 -15.34
C GLU A 552 -12.87 13.80 -16.35
N CYS A 553 -12.89 14.68 -17.37
CA CYS A 553 -11.92 14.63 -18.49
C CYS A 553 -10.45 14.55 -18.05
N SER A 554 -10.06 15.29 -17.01
CA SER A 554 -8.69 15.31 -16.47
C SER A 554 -8.27 14.01 -15.77
N VAL A 555 -9.23 13.20 -15.32
CA VAL A 555 -9.00 11.91 -14.65
C VAL A 555 -9.09 10.77 -15.65
N LYS A 556 -9.90 10.92 -16.70
CA LYS A 556 -10.18 9.90 -17.73
C LYS A 556 -8.92 9.44 -18.46
N GLU A 557 -7.93 10.29 -18.63
CA GLU A 557 -6.68 9.98 -19.34
C GLU A 557 -5.66 9.24 -18.46
N ARG A 558 -5.81 9.29 -17.13
CA ARG A 558 -4.88 8.65 -16.19
C ARG A 558 -4.95 7.13 -16.28
N LEU A 559 -3.80 6.45 -16.28
CA LEU A 559 -3.74 4.98 -16.32
C LEU A 559 -4.46 4.38 -15.10
N PHE A 560 -4.07 4.80 -13.90
CA PHE A 560 -4.61 4.29 -12.64
C PHE A 560 -5.74 5.18 -12.11
N ILE A 561 -6.96 4.69 -12.23
CA ILE A 561 -8.18 5.31 -11.69
C ILE A 561 -8.94 4.32 -10.82
N TYR A 562 -9.72 4.84 -9.86
CA TYR A 562 -10.51 4.02 -8.94
C TYR A 562 -11.74 4.79 -8.42
N GLU A 563 -12.72 4.06 -7.91
CA GLU A 563 -13.88 4.60 -7.23
C GLU A 563 -13.61 4.81 -5.74
N SER A 564 -13.87 6.01 -5.24
CA SER A 564 -13.68 6.35 -3.82
C SER A 564 -14.72 5.65 -2.93
N GLN A 565 -14.25 5.13 -1.79
CA GLN A 565 -15.09 4.54 -0.74
C GLN A 565 -15.43 5.52 0.38
N LYS A 566 -14.94 6.76 0.32
CA LYS A 566 -15.24 7.78 1.33
C LYS A 566 -16.70 8.17 1.23
N GLN A 567 -17.40 8.27 2.37
CA GLN A 567 -18.84 8.55 2.40
C GLN A 567 -19.23 9.86 1.69
N SER A 568 -18.39 10.90 1.75
CA SER A 568 -18.62 12.19 1.09
C SER A 568 -18.34 12.18 -0.42
N GLU A 569 -17.65 11.17 -0.92
CA GLU A 569 -17.21 11.06 -2.32
C GLU A 569 -17.52 9.65 -2.88
N PHE A 570 -18.55 8.98 -2.35
CA PHE A 570 -18.78 7.57 -2.64
C PHE A 570 -19.02 7.35 -4.14
N ARG A 571 -18.31 6.38 -4.73
CA ARG A 571 -18.29 6.08 -6.18
C ARG A 571 -17.80 7.20 -7.09
N LYS A 572 -17.29 8.31 -6.55
CA LYS A 572 -16.58 9.31 -7.37
C LYS A 572 -15.27 8.71 -7.88
N VAL A 573 -15.03 8.80 -9.17
CA VAL A 573 -13.79 8.33 -9.82
C VAL A 573 -12.64 9.30 -9.51
N LYS A 574 -11.50 8.77 -9.05
CA LYS A 574 -10.30 9.54 -8.69
C LYS A 574 -9.04 8.90 -9.27
N SER A 575 -8.00 9.71 -9.46
CA SER A 575 -6.64 9.27 -9.79
C SER A 575 -5.75 9.17 -8.55
N PHE A 576 -4.60 8.51 -8.70
CA PHE A 576 -3.57 8.42 -7.65
C PHE A 576 -2.63 9.63 -7.57
N GLU A 577 -2.73 10.60 -8.48
CA GLU A 577 -1.75 11.69 -8.66
C GLU A 577 -1.55 12.54 -7.39
N ASN A 578 -2.65 12.89 -6.70
CA ASN A 578 -2.64 13.71 -5.49
C ASN A 578 -2.71 12.88 -4.19
N SER A 579 -2.39 11.58 -4.28
CA SER A 579 -2.73 10.61 -3.26
C SER A 579 -1.49 9.99 -2.62
N THR A 580 -1.40 10.03 -1.28
CA THR A 580 -0.42 9.24 -0.52
C THR A 580 -0.80 7.76 -0.42
N LEU A 581 -1.90 7.35 -1.08
CA LEU A 581 -2.49 6.03 -0.94
C LEU A 581 -1.66 4.91 -1.57
N ILE A 582 -0.76 5.17 -2.54
CA ILE A 582 -0.01 4.10 -3.21
C ILE A 582 0.71 3.18 -2.19
N ASN A 583 1.49 3.75 -1.27
CA ASN A 583 2.22 2.94 -0.28
C ASN A 583 1.25 2.22 0.68
N ASN A 584 0.18 2.90 1.10
CA ASN A 584 -0.82 2.29 1.98
C ASN A 584 -1.53 1.12 1.31
N VAL A 585 -1.82 1.25 0.02
CA VAL A 585 -2.49 0.25 -0.81
C VAL A 585 -1.56 -0.93 -1.10
N MET A 586 -0.28 -0.69 -1.41
CA MET A 586 0.75 -1.73 -1.53
C MET A 586 0.95 -2.51 -0.23
N ASN A 587 0.93 -1.82 0.92
CA ASN A 587 1.07 -2.46 2.23
C ASN A 587 -0.20 -3.21 2.64
N GLN A 588 -1.38 -2.71 2.27
CA GLN A 588 -2.61 -3.48 2.44
C GLN A 588 -2.56 -4.76 1.60
N PHE A 589 -2.10 -4.67 0.34
CA PHE A 589 -1.87 -5.83 -0.51
C PHE A 589 -0.93 -6.86 0.13
N ALA A 590 0.19 -6.42 0.71
CA ALA A 590 1.10 -7.30 1.42
C ALA A 590 0.44 -8.05 2.58
N ARG A 591 -0.41 -7.36 3.37
CA ARG A 591 -1.14 -7.98 4.48
C ARG A 591 -2.20 -8.97 4.02
N ASP A 592 -2.94 -8.64 2.97
CA ASP A 592 -4.00 -9.52 2.45
C ASP A 592 -3.44 -10.87 1.95
N HIS A 593 -2.21 -10.86 1.42
CA HIS A 593 -1.48 -12.05 0.98
C HIS A 593 -0.55 -12.65 2.04
N ASN A 594 -0.59 -12.16 3.28
CA ASN A 594 0.29 -12.58 4.38
C ASN A 594 1.78 -12.58 3.99
N LEU A 595 2.22 -11.61 3.20
CA LEU A 595 3.63 -11.47 2.84
C LEU A 595 4.42 -11.02 4.08
N LYS A 596 5.40 -11.83 4.49
CA LYS A 596 6.23 -11.59 5.68
C LYS A 596 7.69 -11.33 5.32
N THR A 597 8.39 -10.62 6.21
CA THR A 597 9.85 -10.51 6.18
C THR A 597 10.50 -11.78 6.74
N GLU A 598 11.83 -11.92 6.61
CA GLU A 598 12.58 -13.04 7.22
C GLU A 598 12.38 -13.12 8.74
N GLY A 599 12.13 -11.98 9.40
CA GLY A 599 11.85 -11.91 10.84
C GLY A 599 10.40 -12.20 11.23
N GLY A 600 9.54 -12.56 10.28
CA GLY A 600 8.12 -12.86 10.53
C GLY A 600 7.19 -11.63 10.65
N GLU A 601 7.72 -10.42 10.46
CA GLU A 601 6.93 -9.19 10.45
C GLU A 601 6.20 -8.97 9.12
N ASP A 602 5.17 -8.14 9.11
CA ASP A 602 4.46 -7.75 7.88
C ASP A 602 5.43 -7.08 6.89
N LEU A 603 5.40 -7.55 5.64
CA LEU A 603 6.23 -6.98 4.59
C LEU A 603 5.73 -5.58 4.20
N ASN A 604 6.58 -4.58 4.38
CA ASN A 604 6.33 -3.23 3.86
C ASN A 604 6.80 -3.14 2.41
N ILE A 605 5.85 -3.07 1.47
CA ILE A 605 6.08 -2.89 0.04
C ILE A 605 6.11 -1.41 -0.30
N SER A 606 7.19 -0.96 -0.94
CA SER A 606 7.27 0.42 -1.46
C SER A 606 7.88 0.46 -2.85
N ALA A 607 7.37 1.34 -3.71
CA ALA A 607 7.96 1.58 -5.04
C ALA A 607 9.46 1.94 -4.96
N SER A 608 9.85 2.69 -3.90
CA SER A 608 11.24 3.05 -3.63
C SER A 608 12.15 1.85 -3.41
N ARG A 609 11.64 0.74 -2.83
CA ARG A 609 12.39 -0.49 -2.55
C ARG A 609 12.24 -1.55 -3.66
N LEU A 610 11.20 -1.47 -4.48
CA LEU A 610 11.07 -2.29 -5.70
C LEU A 610 12.13 -1.92 -6.75
N ARG A 611 12.46 -0.63 -6.89
CA ARG A 611 13.52 -0.16 -7.79
C ARG A 611 14.91 -0.78 -7.53
N PRO A 612 15.48 -0.75 -6.31
CA PRO A 612 16.74 -1.43 -6.03
C PRO A 612 16.63 -2.96 -6.13
N SER A 613 15.44 -3.52 -5.90
CA SER A 613 15.17 -4.95 -6.08
C SER A 613 15.27 -5.39 -7.54
N LEU A 614 14.74 -4.58 -8.47
CA LEU A 614 14.93 -4.76 -9.91
C LEU A 614 16.41 -4.71 -10.27
N VAL A 615 17.14 -3.70 -9.80
CA VAL A 615 18.59 -3.58 -10.08
C VAL A 615 19.36 -4.79 -9.57
N ALA A 616 18.99 -5.32 -8.39
CA ALA A 616 19.60 -6.54 -7.89
C ALA A 616 19.30 -7.76 -8.79
N ASP A 617 18.09 -7.88 -9.36
CA ASP A 617 17.79 -8.93 -10.35
C ASP A 617 18.63 -8.75 -11.63
N LEU A 618 18.81 -7.52 -12.11
CA LEU A 618 19.63 -7.22 -13.29
C LEU A 618 21.11 -7.58 -13.06
N VAL A 619 21.66 -7.23 -11.89
CA VAL A 619 23.03 -7.58 -11.51
C VAL A 619 23.18 -9.10 -11.38
N GLU A 620 22.22 -9.79 -10.77
CA GLU A 620 22.21 -11.27 -10.69
C GLU A 620 22.14 -11.93 -12.09
N GLN A 621 21.54 -11.27 -13.07
CA GLN A 621 21.47 -11.69 -14.48
C GLN A 621 22.70 -11.26 -15.30
N GLY A 622 23.71 -10.63 -14.67
CA GLY A 622 24.97 -10.23 -15.30
C GLY A 622 24.94 -8.93 -16.10
N VAL A 623 23.89 -8.12 -15.97
CA VAL A 623 23.64 -6.96 -16.85
C VAL A 623 24.71 -5.90 -16.65
N SER A 624 25.15 -5.26 -17.75
CA SER A 624 26.19 -4.24 -17.66
C SER A 624 25.73 -3.00 -16.88
N ILE A 625 26.69 -2.33 -16.23
CA ILE A 625 26.44 -1.08 -15.48
C ILE A 625 25.84 0.01 -16.37
N ARG A 626 26.16 0.00 -17.67
CA ARG A 626 25.62 0.95 -18.64
C ARG A 626 24.14 0.70 -18.91
N GLU A 627 23.73 -0.53 -19.12
CA GLU A 627 22.31 -0.89 -19.30
C GLU A 627 21.51 -0.55 -18.04
N ILE A 628 22.05 -0.85 -16.85
CA ILE A 628 21.47 -0.46 -15.57
C ILE A 628 21.32 1.08 -15.47
N GLN A 629 22.32 1.85 -15.92
CA GLN A 629 22.25 3.32 -15.95
C GLN A 629 21.07 3.81 -16.80
N VAL A 630 20.88 3.23 -17.99
CA VAL A 630 19.81 3.64 -18.92
C VAL A 630 18.44 3.29 -18.34
N ILE A 631 18.26 2.09 -17.80
CA ILE A 631 17.01 1.66 -17.15
C ILE A 631 16.65 2.56 -15.96
N LEU A 632 17.66 2.97 -15.19
CA LEU A 632 17.46 3.89 -14.08
C LEU A 632 17.31 5.35 -14.53
N GLY A 633 17.60 5.70 -15.78
CA GLY A 633 17.59 7.08 -16.25
C GLY A 633 18.56 7.96 -15.45
N HIS A 634 19.73 7.42 -15.10
CA HIS A 634 20.79 8.13 -14.40
C HIS A 634 21.63 8.93 -15.40
N GLY A 635 21.88 10.22 -15.10
CA GLY A 635 22.62 11.10 -16.00
C GLY A 635 24.12 10.80 -16.11
N SER A 636 24.70 9.98 -15.21
CA SER A 636 26.12 9.63 -15.24
C SER A 636 26.39 8.24 -14.66
N HIS A 637 27.47 7.59 -15.11
CA HIS A 637 27.98 6.33 -14.53
C HIS A 637 28.29 6.47 -13.05
N LYS A 638 28.88 7.61 -12.63
CA LYS A 638 29.18 7.89 -11.22
C LYS A 638 27.92 7.82 -10.36
N THR A 639 26.79 8.30 -10.87
CA THR A 639 25.50 8.20 -10.16
C THR A 639 25.03 6.74 -10.04
N THR A 640 25.24 5.92 -11.07
CA THR A 640 24.90 4.49 -11.05
C THR A 640 25.81 3.69 -10.13
N ILE A 641 27.13 3.89 -10.19
CA ILE A 641 28.10 3.24 -9.30
C ILE A 641 27.81 3.61 -7.85
N ASN A 642 27.67 4.91 -7.54
CA ASN A 642 27.30 5.35 -6.19
C ASN A 642 25.92 4.80 -5.74
N TYR A 643 25.02 4.51 -6.68
CA TYR A 643 23.74 3.90 -6.37
C TYR A 643 23.90 2.41 -6.07
N LEU A 644 24.66 1.66 -6.88
CA LEU A 644 24.98 0.25 -6.67
C LEU A 644 25.75 0.03 -5.36
N ASP A 645 26.77 0.85 -5.07
CA ASP A 645 27.51 0.85 -3.80
C ASP A 645 26.57 1.05 -2.61
N LYS A 646 25.56 1.91 -2.79
CA LYS A 646 24.52 2.14 -1.79
C LYS A 646 23.57 0.96 -1.62
N LEU A 647 23.45 0.00 -2.54
CA LEU A 647 22.46 -1.09 -2.47
C LEU A 647 22.88 -2.25 -1.54
N GLU A 648 24.02 -2.17 -0.86
CA GLU A 648 24.54 -3.27 -0.02
C GLU A 648 24.71 -4.59 -0.81
N PHE A 649 25.19 -4.52 -2.06
CA PHE A 649 25.67 -5.72 -2.74
C PHE A 649 26.84 -6.39 -2.00
N ASN A 650 27.39 -5.81 -0.94
CA ASN A 650 28.51 -6.37 -0.18
C ASN A 650 28.33 -7.84 0.24
N LYS A 651 27.12 -8.39 0.40
CA LYS A 651 26.96 -9.84 0.62
C LYS A 651 26.97 -10.64 -0.68
N THR A 652 26.16 -10.26 -1.66
CA THR A 652 26.07 -10.91 -2.97
C THR A 652 27.35 -10.77 -3.79
N ALA A 653 27.94 -9.58 -3.83
CA ALA A 653 29.25 -9.31 -4.42
C ALA A 653 30.35 -10.07 -3.68
N ARG A 654 30.34 -10.16 -2.34
CA ARG A 654 31.31 -11.04 -1.63
C ARG A 654 31.08 -12.51 -1.92
N GLU A 655 29.85 -12.98 -2.10
CA GLU A 655 29.54 -14.37 -2.46
C GLU A 655 29.92 -14.69 -3.91
N VAL A 656 29.71 -13.77 -4.85
CA VAL A 656 30.13 -13.89 -6.25
C VAL A 656 31.65 -13.81 -6.36
N ASN A 657 32.27 -12.84 -5.67
CA ASN A 657 33.72 -12.66 -5.66
C ASN A 657 34.40 -13.79 -4.89
N SER A 658 33.83 -14.29 -3.79
CA SER A 658 34.36 -15.46 -3.07
C SER A 658 34.20 -16.73 -3.90
N LYS A 659 33.08 -16.94 -4.60
CA LYS A 659 32.93 -18.06 -5.53
C LYS A 659 33.96 -17.99 -6.65
N ALA A 660 34.12 -16.83 -7.29
CA ALA A 660 35.13 -16.61 -8.34
C ALA A 660 36.55 -16.84 -7.81
N LEU A 661 36.89 -16.29 -6.65
CA LEU A 661 38.19 -16.51 -5.99
C LEU A 661 38.39 -17.97 -5.58
N THR A 662 37.34 -18.67 -5.15
CA THR A 662 37.41 -20.10 -4.78
C THR A 662 37.58 -20.97 -6.02
N GLU A 663 36.97 -20.64 -7.15
CA GLU A 663 37.19 -21.34 -8.42
C GLU A 663 38.58 -21.08 -8.99
N ILE A 664 39.07 -19.83 -8.94
CA ILE A 664 40.46 -19.50 -9.27
C ILE A 664 41.41 -20.32 -8.39
N HIS A 665 41.19 -20.34 -7.07
CA HIS A 665 42.05 -21.04 -6.12
C HIS A 665 42.01 -22.56 -6.29
N LYS A 666 40.84 -23.16 -6.59
CA LYS A 666 40.73 -24.58 -6.97
C LYS A 666 41.44 -24.89 -8.29
N GLY A 667 41.37 -23.98 -9.27
CA GLY A 667 42.08 -24.07 -10.54
C GLY A 667 43.60 -24.05 -10.37
N THR A 668 44.13 -23.22 -9.45
CA THR A 668 45.57 -23.15 -9.15
C THR A 668 46.06 -24.38 -8.40
N ILE A 669 45.34 -24.84 -7.37
CA ILE A 669 45.75 -26.00 -6.54
C ILE A 669 45.74 -27.32 -7.34
N ILE A 670 44.87 -27.47 -8.34
CA ILE A 670 44.84 -28.67 -9.19
C ILE A 670 46.03 -28.72 -10.17
N GLN A 671 46.62 -27.58 -10.53
CA GLN A 671 47.83 -27.54 -11.37
C GLN A 671 49.11 -27.86 -10.56
N ASP A 672 49.18 -27.42 -9.30
CA ASP A 672 50.35 -27.70 -8.44
C ASP A 672 50.35 -29.13 -7.87
N ALA A 673 49.20 -29.80 -7.79
CA ALA A 673 49.10 -31.18 -7.28
C ALA A 673 49.45 -32.27 -8.31
N LYS A 674 49.72 -31.93 -9.58
CA LYS A 674 50.07 -32.88 -10.64
C LYS A 674 51.32 -32.46 -11.41
N SER A 675 52.48 -32.44 -10.75
CA SER A 675 53.78 -32.68 -11.40
C SER A 675 54.89 -32.97 -10.38
N ALA A 676 54.88 -34.18 -9.83
CA ALA A 676 56.07 -34.80 -9.29
C ALA A 676 56.00 -36.32 -9.49
N THR A 677 56.34 -36.81 -10.69
CA THR A 677 56.88 -38.17 -10.87
C THR A 677 57.47 -38.37 -12.27
N LYS A 678 58.81 -38.36 -12.29
CA LYS A 678 59.78 -39.02 -13.18
C LYS A 678 59.31 -39.62 -14.52
N HIS A 679 59.91 -39.10 -15.58
CA HIS A 679 60.02 -39.71 -16.90
C HIS A 679 60.53 -41.17 -16.88
N LYS A 680 59.90 -42.02 -17.69
CA LYS A 680 60.52 -43.21 -18.28
C LYS A 680 60.17 -43.23 -19.79
N PRO A 681 61.13 -43.49 -20.69
CA PRO A 681 60.94 -43.29 -22.12
C PRO A 681 60.37 -44.54 -22.79
N SER A 682 59.30 -44.37 -23.59
CA SER A 682 58.87 -45.34 -24.60
C SER A 682 58.64 -44.62 -25.94
N THR A 683 59.49 -44.96 -26.89
CA THR A 683 59.46 -44.64 -28.34
C THR A 683 58.38 -45.47 -29.06
N PRO A 684 58.11 -45.25 -30.35
CA PRO A 684 57.39 -44.15 -30.98
C PRO A 684 56.04 -44.64 -31.55
N GLY A 685 54.93 -44.02 -31.16
CA GLY A 685 53.62 -44.33 -31.72
C GLY A 685 52.84 -43.04 -31.96
N THR A 686 52.87 -42.57 -33.20
CA THR A 686 51.98 -41.58 -33.81
C THR A 686 51.56 -40.42 -32.91
N SER A 687 52.44 -39.43 -32.80
CA SER A 687 52.05 -38.11 -32.31
C SER A 687 51.03 -37.50 -33.28
N SER A 688 49.74 -37.64 -32.97
CA SER A 688 48.80 -36.60 -33.37
C SER A 688 49.17 -35.37 -32.55
N SER A 689 50.05 -34.54 -33.11
CA SER A 689 50.26 -33.18 -32.64
C SER A 689 48.87 -32.56 -32.40
N PRO A 690 48.64 -31.88 -31.26
CA PRO A 690 47.41 -31.13 -31.08
C PRO A 690 47.32 -30.17 -32.27
N VAL A 691 46.29 -30.34 -33.10
CA VAL A 691 46.12 -29.52 -34.30
C VAL A 691 45.84 -28.10 -33.81
N ILE A 692 46.89 -27.28 -33.72
CA ILE A 692 46.79 -25.87 -33.40
C ILE A 692 46.10 -25.21 -34.58
N ILE A 693 44.83 -24.84 -34.39
CA ILE A 693 44.07 -24.12 -35.41
C ILE A 693 44.52 -22.67 -35.34
N LYS A 694 45.21 -22.21 -36.39
CA LYS A 694 45.53 -20.79 -36.57
C LYS A 694 44.29 -20.08 -37.06
N THR A 695 43.73 -19.21 -36.22
CA THR A 695 42.83 -18.16 -36.67
C THR A 695 43.72 -16.94 -36.92
N GLY A 696 43.47 -16.12 -37.94
CA GLY A 696 44.45 -15.12 -38.43
C GLY A 696 45.06 -14.14 -37.40
N LEU A 697 44.57 -14.11 -36.16
CA LEU A 697 45.03 -13.24 -35.07
C LEU A 697 45.60 -13.99 -33.85
N VAL A 698 45.22 -15.26 -33.64
CA VAL A 698 45.70 -16.07 -32.51
C VAL A 698 45.77 -17.57 -32.86
N SER A 699 46.58 -18.32 -32.15
CA SER A 699 46.60 -19.78 -32.25
C SER A 699 45.69 -20.40 -31.18
N CYS A 700 44.77 -21.30 -31.55
CA CYS A 700 43.89 -21.96 -30.58
C CYS A 700 44.49 -23.29 -30.11
N ARG A 701 44.60 -23.45 -28.77
CA ARG A 701 45.10 -24.67 -28.11
C ARG A 701 44.17 -25.87 -28.29
N ASP A 702 42.86 -25.64 -28.17
CA ASP A 702 41.82 -26.66 -28.34
C ASP A 702 40.49 -26.01 -28.73
N ALA A 703 40.13 -26.12 -30.00
CA ALA A 703 38.91 -25.56 -30.55
C ALA A 703 37.68 -26.48 -30.36
N LEU A 704 37.89 -27.75 -30.02
CA LEU A 704 36.83 -28.74 -29.80
C LEU A 704 36.39 -28.80 -28.33
N ASN A 705 37.23 -28.29 -27.42
CA ASN A 705 36.92 -28.16 -26.01
C ASN A 705 37.16 -26.72 -25.52
N PRO A 706 36.27 -25.78 -25.89
CA PRO A 706 36.41 -24.39 -25.47
C PRO A 706 36.13 -24.24 -23.96
N PRO A 707 36.58 -23.15 -23.32
CA PRO A 707 36.39 -22.90 -21.89
C PRO A 707 34.92 -22.84 -21.47
N ASP A 708 34.66 -22.99 -20.17
CA ASP A 708 33.33 -22.97 -19.56
C ASP A 708 32.52 -21.71 -19.92
N GLU A 709 33.19 -20.58 -20.07
CA GLU A 709 32.59 -19.31 -20.47
C GLU A 709 32.01 -19.36 -21.88
N ILE A 710 32.53 -20.25 -22.74
CA ILE A 710 32.06 -20.48 -24.11
C ILE A 710 31.06 -21.64 -24.16
N THR A 711 31.27 -22.72 -23.39
CA THR A 711 30.34 -23.86 -23.38
C THR A 711 28.99 -23.53 -22.74
N LYS A 712 28.95 -22.53 -21.86
CA LYS A 712 27.72 -21.97 -21.27
C LYS A 712 26.98 -21.02 -22.21
N LEU A 713 27.56 -20.63 -23.35
CA LEU A 713 26.89 -19.76 -24.32
C LEU A 713 25.83 -20.54 -25.11
N PRO A 714 24.64 -19.95 -25.36
CA PRO A 714 23.57 -20.61 -26.12
C PRO A 714 23.94 -21.01 -27.56
N SER A 715 24.96 -20.36 -28.13
CA SER A 715 25.46 -20.60 -29.49
C SER A 715 26.41 -21.81 -29.59
N TYR A 716 26.88 -22.35 -28.46
CA TYR A 716 27.76 -23.51 -28.44
C TYR A 716 26.97 -24.81 -28.67
N LYS A 717 27.26 -25.50 -29.77
CA LYS A 717 26.77 -26.85 -30.03
C LYS A 717 27.84 -27.86 -29.65
N LYS A 718 27.55 -28.70 -28.66
CA LYS A 718 28.46 -29.75 -28.17
C LYS A 718 28.90 -30.64 -29.34
N GLY A 719 30.21 -30.69 -29.61
CA GLY A 719 30.82 -31.47 -30.70
C GLY A 719 31.28 -30.65 -31.90
N ASN A 720 30.89 -29.37 -32.02
CA ASN A 720 31.38 -28.48 -33.07
C ASN A 720 32.63 -27.70 -32.61
N LYS A 721 33.48 -27.34 -33.58
CA LYS A 721 34.60 -26.41 -33.34
C LYS A 721 34.07 -25.02 -32.93
N CYS A 722 34.74 -24.36 -31.99
CA CYS A 722 34.42 -23.00 -31.58
C CYS A 722 34.46 -22.03 -32.77
N SER A 723 33.38 -21.29 -32.99
CA SER A 723 33.21 -20.32 -34.08
C SER A 723 33.30 -18.85 -33.65
N LEU A 724 33.48 -18.59 -32.34
CA LEU A 724 33.47 -17.24 -31.77
C LEU A 724 34.87 -16.59 -31.83
N LEU A 725 35.30 -16.27 -33.06
CA LEU A 725 36.64 -15.74 -33.37
C LEU A 725 36.94 -14.39 -32.69
N ASN A 726 35.91 -13.57 -32.49
CA ASN A 726 35.99 -12.26 -31.85
C ASN A 726 36.29 -12.32 -30.35
N LYS A 727 36.04 -13.46 -29.68
CA LYS A 727 36.37 -13.67 -28.26
C LYS A 727 37.70 -14.40 -28.05
N CYS A 728 38.45 -14.66 -29.12
CA CYS A 728 39.65 -15.46 -29.02
C CYS A 728 40.79 -14.77 -28.25
N LEU A 729 40.93 -13.43 -28.28
CA LEU A 729 41.99 -12.72 -27.54
C LEU A 729 41.83 -12.79 -26.01
N SER A 730 40.61 -12.97 -25.53
CA SER A 730 40.27 -13.07 -24.10
C SER A 730 40.00 -14.52 -23.66
N CYS A 731 40.20 -15.50 -24.54
CA CYS A 731 39.97 -16.91 -24.28
C CYS A 731 41.19 -17.57 -23.63
N SER A 732 40.97 -18.42 -22.62
CA SER A 732 42.05 -19.17 -21.94
C SER A 732 42.69 -20.26 -22.81
N ASN A 733 42.06 -20.64 -23.93
CA ASN A 733 42.64 -21.51 -24.95
C ASN A 733 43.44 -20.74 -26.02
N SER A 734 43.59 -19.42 -25.89
CA SER A 734 44.36 -18.62 -26.84
C SER A 734 45.86 -18.71 -26.57
N ILE A 735 46.63 -18.83 -27.65
CA ILE A 735 48.08 -18.81 -27.65
C ILE A 735 48.49 -17.70 -28.62
N ILE A 736 49.14 -16.67 -28.08
CA ILE A 736 49.70 -15.57 -28.86
C ILE A 736 51.20 -15.78 -28.94
N THR A 737 51.74 -15.84 -30.15
CA THR A 737 53.18 -16.00 -30.40
C THR A 737 53.74 -14.78 -31.11
N VAL A 738 55.07 -14.68 -31.20
CA VAL A 738 55.75 -13.60 -31.94
C VAL A 738 55.25 -13.50 -33.38
N SER A 739 54.89 -14.64 -34.01
CA SER A 739 54.37 -14.67 -35.37
C SER A 739 52.97 -14.05 -35.53
N ASN A 740 52.24 -13.82 -34.45
CA ASN A 740 50.91 -13.19 -34.45
C ASN A 740 50.97 -11.68 -34.23
N LEU A 741 52.11 -11.15 -33.76
CA LEU A 741 52.24 -9.74 -33.38
C LEU A 741 52.03 -8.77 -34.55
N PRO A 742 52.52 -9.01 -35.78
CA PRO A 742 52.28 -8.11 -36.90
C PRO A 742 50.79 -7.92 -37.21
N ASP A 743 50.02 -9.00 -37.22
CA ASP A 743 48.56 -8.96 -37.48
C ASP A 743 47.80 -8.23 -36.36
N LEU A 744 48.25 -8.36 -35.11
CA LEU A 744 47.67 -7.66 -33.96
C LEU A 744 47.94 -6.15 -34.00
N PHE A 745 49.13 -5.73 -34.47
CA PHE A 745 49.45 -4.31 -34.69
C PHE A 745 48.62 -3.72 -35.84
N ALA A 746 48.47 -4.44 -36.96
CA ALA A 746 47.62 -4.01 -38.07
C ALA A 746 46.15 -3.83 -37.64
N MET A 747 45.61 -4.79 -36.87
CA MET A 747 44.26 -4.68 -36.30
C MET A 747 44.11 -3.51 -35.31
N GLN A 748 45.13 -3.26 -34.48
CA GLN A 748 45.13 -2.11 -33.57
C GLN A 748 45.04 -0.78 -34.35
N TRP A 749 45.79 -0.66 -35.45
CA TRP A 749 45.74 0.54 -36.30
C TRP A 749 44.40 0.72 -36.99
N ASP A 750 43.80 -0.35 -37.51
CA ASP A 750 42.45 -0.29 -38.10
C ASP A 750 41.42 0.17 -37.08
N TYR A 751 41.46 -0.36 -35.87
CA TYR A 751 40.54 0.06 -34.81
C TYR A 751 40.74 1.53 -34.40
N ILE A 752 41.98 2.01 -34.30
CA ILE A 752 42.27 3.42 -34.05
C ILE A 752 41.79 4.30 -35.22
N SER A 753 41.98 3.85 -36.46
CA SER A 753 41.53 4.54 -37.67
C SER A 753 40.01 4.64 -37.72
N ILE A 754 39.29 3.53 -37.51
CA ILE A 754 37.82 3.49 -37.45
C ILE A 754 37.30 4.41 -36.33
N MET A 755 37.94 4.40 -35.16
CA MET A 755 37.58 5.26 -34.02
C MET A 755 37.79 6.76 -34.29
N SER A 756 38.74 7.12 -35.15
CA SER A 756 39.10 8.52 -35.43
C SER A 756 38.42 9.10 -36.69
N THR A 757 38.01 8.26 -37.64
CA THR A 757 37.46 8.70 -38.94
C THR A 757 35.95 8.51 -39.09
N SER A 758 35.29 7.77 -38.19
CA SER A 758 33.86 7.43 -38.33
C SER A 758 33.03 7.74 -37.08
N ASN A 759 31.72 7.92 -37.26
CA ASN A 759 30.77 8.11 -36.14
C ASN A 759 30.58 6.84 -35.28
N VAL A 760 31.31 5.75 -35.57
CA VAL A 760 31.28 4.48 -34.84
C VAL A 760 31.63 4.67 -33.37
N ALA A 761 32.42 5.69 -33.02
CA ALA A 761 32.78 6.02 -31.65
C ALA A 761 31.59 6.29 -30.73
N GLU A 762 30.48 6.79 -31.28
CA GLU A 762 29.25 7.09 -30.56
C GLU A 762 28.26 5.91 -30.55
N THR A 763 28.58 4.83 -31.28
CA THR A 763 27.75 3.63 -31.40
C THR A 763 28.15 2.55 -30.38
N PRO A 764 27.28 1.57 -30.09
CA PRO A 764 27.63 0.42 -29.27
C PRO A 764 28.86 -0.36 -29.79
N TYR A 765 29.10 -0.36 -31.10
CA TYR A 765 30.24 -1.01 -31.72
C TYR A 765 31.57 -0.31 -31.36
N GLY A 766 31.57 1.02 -31.18
CA GLY A 766 32.73 1.78 -30.70
C GLY A 766 33.15 1.44 -29.26
N THR A 767 32.26 0.86 -28.45
CA THR A 767 32.62 0.36 -27.11
C THR A 767 33.36 -0.97 -27.20
N VAL A 768 32.90 -1.90 -28.06
CA VAL A 768 33.58 -3.18 -28.32
C VAL A 768 34.97 -2.95 -28.90
N ILE A 769 35.11 -1.98 -29.81
CA ILE A 769 36.41 -1.58 -30.35
C ILE A 769 37.34 -1.06 -29.25
N ARG A 770 36.85 -0.28 -28.27
CA ARG A 770 37.67 0.21 -27.15
C ARG A 770 38.14 -0.90 -26.22
N GLU A 771 37.26 -1.84 -25.88
CA GLU A 771 37.63 -3.01 -25.07
C GLU A 771 38.68 -3.88 -25.78
N ASN A 772 38.51 -4.08 -27.09
CA ASN A 772 39.51 -4.78 -27.90
C ASN A 772 40.84 -4.00 -27.98
N LEU A 773 40.80 -2.67 -28.07
CA LEU A 773 42.00 -1.84 -28.04
C LEU A 773 42.72 -1.90 -26.69
N GLU A 774 42.00 -1.96 -25.57
CA GLU A 774 42.61 -2.13 -24.24
C GLU A 774 43.34 -3.47 -24.11
N VAL A 775 42.72 -4.56 -24.57
CA VAL A 775 43.34 -5.90 -24.60
C VAL A 775 44.56 -5.91 -25.53
N LEU A 776 44.44 -5.37 -26.75
CA LEU A 776 45.56 -5.25 -27.69
C LEU A 776 46.71 -4.42 -27.11
N ASN A 777 46.41 -3.28 -26.48
CA ASN A 777 47.42 -2.43 -25.84
C ASN A 777 48.17 -3.18 -24.74
N SER A 778 47.47 -4.01 -23.95
CA SER A 778 48.11 -4.82 -22.91
C SER A 778 49.07 -5.88 -23.47
N ILE A 779 48.74 -6.47 -24.63
CA ILE A 779 49.57 -7.50 -25.29
C ILE A 779 50.76 -6.86 -26.03
N LEU A 780 50.54 -5.69 -26.63
CA LEU A 780 51.51 -4.98 -27.48
C LEU A 780 52.40 -4.00 -26.70
N THR A 781 52.39 -4.06 -25.36
CA THR A 781 53.27 -3.28 -24.48
C THR A 781 54.37 -4.20 -23.90
N PRO A 782 55.65 -3.78 -23.88
CA PRO A 782 56.72 -4.59 -23.31
C PRO A 782 56.46 -4.95 -21.84
N SER A 783 56.66 -6.21 -21.46
CA SER A 783 56.54 -6.66 -20.06
C SER A 783 57.46 -7.84 -19.75
N GLU A 784 57.81 -8.03 -18.47
CA GLU A 784 58.72 -9.10 -18.01
C GLU A 784 58.18 -10.51 -18.28
N HIS A 785 56.87 -10.66 -18.43
CA HIS A 785 56.19 -11.92 -18.71
C HIS A 785 55.54 -11.96 -20.12
N GLY A 786 55.81 -10.94 -20.96
CA GLY A 786 55.27 -10.79 -22.30
C GLY A 786 56.35 -10.68 -23.37
N PHE A 787 56.08 -9.93 -24.44
CA PHE A 787 57.00 -9.77 -25.56
C PHE A 787 58.05 -8.69 -25.28
N THR A 788 59.27 -8.90 -25.77
CA THR A 788 60.36 -7.92 -25.59
C THR A 788 60.13 -6.68 -26.46
N ALA A 789 60.73 -5.56 -26.07
CA ALA A 789 60.65 -4.32 -26.86
C ALA A 789 61.16 -4.51 -28.30
N GLU A 790 62.20 -5.32 -28.49
CA GLU A 790 62.78 -5.64 -29.80
C GLU A 790 61.82 -6.45 -30.68
N GLN A 791 61.12 -7.44 -30.09
CA GLN A 791 60.13 -8.26 -30.79
C GLN A 791 58.90 -7.45 -31.21
N LEU A 792 58.45 -6.54 -30.34
CA LEU A 792 57.31 -5.67 -30.61
C LEU A 792 57.64 -4.63 -31.68
N GLU A 793 58.85 -4.08 -31.69
CA GLU A 793 59.25 -3.08 -32.69
C GLU A 793 59.43 -3.69 -34.08
N GLU A 794 60.06 -4.87 -34.19
CA GLU A 794 60.15 -5.59 -35.47
C GLU A 794 58.74 -5.98 -35.97
N ALA A 795 57.87 -6.47 -35.09
CA ALA A 795 56.50 -6.82 -35.47
C ALA A 795 55.67 -5.61 -35.90
N ARG A 796 55.84 -4.45 -35.25
CA ARG A 796 55.22 -3.18 -35.65
C ARG A 796 55.67 -2.77 -37.05
N ARG A 797 56.95 -2.90 -37.36
CA ARG A 797 57.47 -2.58 -38.70
C ARG A 797 56.93 -3.53 -39.77
N LEU A 798 56.77 -4.81 -39.46
CA LEU A 798 56.17 -5.79 -40.36
C LEU A 798 54.66 -5.57 -40.60
N ALA A 799 53.96 -4.97 -39.62
CA ALA A 799 52.53 -4.66 -39.72
C ALA A 799 52.21 -3.60 -40.78
N GLU A 800 53.16 -2.71 -41.12
CA GLU A 800 52.99 -1.67 -42.17
C GLU A 800 52.68 -2.24 -43.55
N HIS A 801 53.01 -3.51 -43.78
CA HIS A 801 52.79 -4.22 -45.04
C HIS A 801 51.56 -5.14 -45.02
N ILE A 802 50.79 -5.14 -43.92
CA ILE A 802 49.62 -6.00 -43.75
C ILE A 802 48.37 -5.18 -43.99
N VAL A 803 47.62 -5.54 -45.05
CA VAL A 803 46.28 -4.99 -45.29
C VAL A 803 45.27 -5.88 -44.55
N THR A 804 44.85 -5.45 -43.37
CA THR A 804 43.72 -6.07 -42.67
C THR A 804 42.42 -5.60 -43.30
N ASN A 805 41.52 -6.53 -43.64
CA ASN A 805 40.16 -6.18 -44.03
C ASN A 805 39.28 -6.31 -42.78
N PRO A 806 38.85 -5.20 -42.14
CA PRO A 806 38.11 -5.25 -40.89
C PRO A 806 36.69 -5.84 -41.03
N MET A 807 36.28 -6.25 -42.24
CA MET A 807 35.06 -7.05 -42.46
C MET A 807 35.30 -8.53 -42.12
N ILE A 808 35.30 -8.85 -40.83
CA ILE A 808 34.98 -10.21 -40.38
C ILE A 808 33.47 -10.38 -40.54
N GLU A 809 33.08 -10.91 -41.71
CA GLU A 809 31.76 -11.45 -42.10
C GLU A 809 30.51 -10.71 -41.57
N ALA A 810 30.18 -9.62 -42.24
CA ALA A 810 28.79 -9.38 -42.63
C ALA A 810 28.75 -9.31 -44.16
N VAL A 811 27.65 -9.78 -44.76
CA VAL A 811 27.34 -9.82 -46.20
C VAL A 811 27.62 -11.16 -46.90
N SER A 812 26.67 -12.09 -46.75
CA SER A 812 25.94 -12.63 -47.89
C SER A 812 24.49 -12.86 -47.46
N LEU A 813 23.64 -11.93 -47.94
CA LEU A 813 22.16 -11.87 -47.97
C LEU A 813 21.35 -12.76 -47.02
#